data_AF-A0A4Z0YRI9-F1
#
_entry.id   AF-A0A4Z0YRI9-F1
#
_cell.length_a   1.000
_cell.length_b   1.000
_cell.length_c   1.000
_cell.angle_alpha   90.00
_cell.angle_beta   90.00
_cell.angle_gamma   90.00
#
_symmetry.space_group_name_H-M   'P 1'
#
loop_
_entity.id
_entity.type
_entity.pdbx_description
1 polymer ?
#
loop_
_entity_poly.entity_id
_entity_poly.type
_entity_poly.pdbx_seq_one_letter_code
_entity_poly.pdbx_strand_id
1 'polypeptide(L)'
;MRLKDVHRLELPPTADMHVHLRQDQVMNLVVPHIRRGGVDTVFVMPNLQPPVTSVAAALEYKASLQAIEPRVNYLMSLYLHPSVTPDVIAEAARAGIAGVKLYPQGVTTNSESGVAGDFVETYTPTFAAMEQHDIVLNLHGEVPGTVPQDDISLEELFLPTLKRLNEKFPKLRIVLEHCSTAAAVDAVRSCSSTVAGDVSEVDPHAFCKPIPKTPSDRDALLKAVCSGDPKFFFGSDSAPHPLIAKQGKPVPAGVFTQPYATQLVLLALEEASEKGIIDEKDVTQENIEGFLSLFGRRFYKLAEPSPTGPRIVVKRTGETIPASIRSADGALEVGISRSEATISIMAHMTNPLATVDQLYKRTSSFGALPSDLQDAIFFSTQSLTQSAGLLLRLPQSVTAQASVVLARYWLEESLLAHEFSASFPDVSAASLFLVAKLSSNPCRPRDVCNVYTYLLSTASPLFQTQPSSPPDASTYYLSETGLDVFQKRILRLEARILYTLNFDTHVALPHGLAVTYLQALDFCGDSSRAKITRRVIAYLNTALLSPQMLYLTHQPNALAVSAIYSAARDGEISAKMPECPWWEVFDVDREELGFLVVGMRSLEGLVRKLHEDFEGFAKGGVITKNSIEVEMARRGLKMKNGTGDGAGEVDEEEAMMRSLDDRAERMEV
;
A
#
# COMPACT_ATOMS: atom_id res chain seq x y z
N MET A 1 18.02 -6.34 -2.96
CA MET A 1 17.30 -6.50 -4.24
C MET A 1 16.04 -5.64 -4.16
N ARG A 2 15.60 -5.05 -5.27
CA ARG A 2 14.34 -4.29 -5.29
C ARG A 2 13.20 -5.24 -5.65
N LEU A 3 12.50 -5.78 -4.65
CA LEU A 3 11.46 -6.81 -4.85
C LEU A 3 10.38 -6.37 -5.84
N LYS A 4 10.02 -5.08 -5.85
CA LYS A 4 9.08 -4.47 -6.81
C LYS A 4 9.47 -4.66 -8.28
N ASP A 5 10.77 -4.71 -8.58
CA ASP A 5 11.30 -4.88 -9.94
C ASP A 5 11.41 -6.38 -10.33
N VAL A 6 11.21 -7.30 -9.37
CA VAL A 6 11.34 -8.74 -9.58
C VAL A 6 10.02 -9.32 -10.09
N HIS A 7 9.99 -9.70 -11.37
CA HIS A 7 8.82 -10.36 -11.98
C HIS A 7 8.75 -11.87 -11.70
N ARG A 8 9.90 -12.49 -11.42
CA ARG A 8 10.04 -13.93 -11.19
C ARG A 8 11.17 -14.19 -10.20
N LEU A 9 10.88 -14.95 -9.15
CA LEU A 9 11.84 -15.36 -8.14
C LEU A 9 11.80 -16.88 -7.97
N GLU A 10 12.96 -17.53 -7.96
CA GLU A 10 13.08 -18.95 -7.67
C GLU A 10 13.69 -19.13 -6.28
N LEU A 11 13.01 -19.87 -5.41
CA LEU A 11 13.43 -20.11 -4.03
C LEU A 11 13.46 -21.62 -3.75
N PRO A 12 14.30 -22.09 -2.81
CA PRO A 12 14.13 -23.43 -2.24
C PRO A 12 12.76 -23.53 -1.54
N PRO A 13 12.21 -24.75 -1.37
CA PRO A 13 10.95 -24.96 -0.66
C PRO A 13 10.98 -24.41 0.77
N THR A 14 9.93 -23.69 1.13
CA THR A 14 9.79 -23.04 2.43
C THR A 14 9.61 -24.09 3.51
N ALA A 15 10.24 -23.86 4.66
CA ALA A 15 10.11 -24.66 5.86
C ALA A 15 9.40 -23.82 6.92
N ASP A 16 8.15 -24.17 7.22
CA ASP A 16 7.30 -23.44 8.14
C ASP A 16 7.33 -24.10 9.51
N MET A 17 8.08 -23.50 10.45
CA MET A 17 8.33 -24.11 11.75
C MET A 17 7.22 -23.86 12.78
N HIS A 18 6.05 -23.36 12.35
CA HIS A 18 4.91 -23.18 13.24
C HIS A 18 3.57 -23.25 12.49
N VAL A 19 2.91 -24.41 12.48
CA VAL A 19 1.58 -24.56 11.84
C VAL A 19 0.54 -25.23 12.73
N HIS A 20 -0.72 -24.81 12.57
CA HIS A 20 -1.88 -25.50 13.14
C HIS A 20 -2.72 -26.12 12.03
N LEU A 21 -2.76 -27.45 11.97
CA LEU A 21 -3.50 -28.19 10.93
C LEU A 21 -4.87 -28.70 11.40
N ARG A 22 -5.17 -28.54 12.70
CA ARG A 22 -6.46 -28.90 13.33
C ARG A 22 -6.81 -30.38 13.09
N GLN A 23 -8.08 -30.74 13.18
CA GLN A 23 -8.59 -32.10 13.02
C GLN A 23 -9.84 -32.12 12.15
N ASP A 24 -10.27 -33.32 11.76
CA ASP A 24 -11.51 -33.58 11.02
C ASP A 24 -11.67 -32.76 9.73
N GLN A 25 -12.84 -32.13 9.54
CA GLN A 25 -13.17 -31.37 8.34
C GLN A 25 -12.23 -30.17 8.12
N VAL A 26 -11.77 -29.52 9.19
CA VAL A 26 -10.82 -28.40 9.08
C VAL A 26 -9.48 -28.89 8.56
N MET A 27 -8.97 -30.01 9.09
CA MET A 27 -7.74 -30.63 8.60
C MET A 27 -7.83 -30.98 7.11
N ASN A 28 -8.91 -31.63 6.69
CA ASN A 28 -9.13 -31.99 5.28
C ASN A 28 -9.17 -30.75 4.36
N LEU A 29 -9.68 -29.63 4.85
CA LEU A 29 -9.74 -28.38 4.11
C LEU A 29 -8.37 -27.69 4.02
N VAL A 30 -7.61 -27.60 5.12
CA VAL A 30 -6.43 -26.72 5.19
C VAL A 30 -5.11 -27.39 4.78
N VAL A 31 -4.95 -28.71 5.02
CA VAL A 31 -3.71 -29.43 4.72
C VAL A 31 -3.29 -29.35 3.24
N PRO A 32 -4.21 -29.43 2.25
CA PRO A 32 -3.85 -29.27 0.84
C PRO A 32 -3.22 -27.90 0.50
N HIS A 33 -3.43 -26.87 1.33
CA HIS A 33 -2.93 -25.53 1.08
C HIS A 33 -1.47 -25.31 1.52
N ILE A 34 -0.86 -26.22 2.28
CA ILE A 34 0.55 -26.13 2.69
C ILE A 34 1.46 -25.92 1.46
N ARG A 35 1.31 -26.79 0.46
CA ARG A 35 2.08 -26.72 -0.77
C ARG A 35 1.73 -25.52 -1.64
N ARG A 36 0.50 -25.03 -1.58
CA ARG A 36 0.08 -23.81 -2.31
C ARG A 36 0.83 -22.59 -1.80
N GLY A 37 1.08 -22.51 -0.49
CA GLY A 37 1.92 -21.48 0.12
C GLY A 37 3.42 -21.61 -0.15
N GLY A 38 3.85 -22.56 -1.00
CA GLY A 38 5.26 -22.83 -1.29
C GLY A 38 5.98 -23.67 -0.23
N VAL A 39 5.25 -24.23 0.74
CA VAL A 39 5.84 -24.95 1.88
C VAL A 39 5.91 -26.45 1.59
N ASP A 40 7.03 -27.09 1.96
CA ASP A 40 7.17 -28.56 1.87
C ASP A 40 7.48 -29.22 3.21
N THR A 41 7.80 -28.44 4.25
CA THR A 41 8.19 -28.93 5.56
C THR A 41 7.48 -28.09 6.60
N VAL A 42 6.81 -28.74 7.53
CA VAL A 42 6.03 -28.07 8.57
C VAL A 42 6.32 -28.65 9.95
N PHE A 43 6.42 -27.80 10.96
CA PHE A 43 6.38 -28.21 12.37
C PHE A 43 4.96 -28.06 12.91
N VAL A 44 4.34 -29.20 13.19
CA VAL A 44 2.91 -29.31 13.50
C VAL A 44 2.68 -29.13 14.99
N MET A 45 1.89 -28.11 15.35
CA MET A 45 1.55 -27.80 16.73
C MET A 45 0.57 -28.82 17.35
N PRO A 46 0.67 -29.14 18.66
CA PRO A 46 0.00 -30.30 19.27
C PRO A 46 -1.28 -29.97 20.05
N ASN A 47 -1.78 -28.73 19.99
CA ASN A 47 -2.94 -28.24 20.74
C ASN A 47 -4.28 -28.65 20.10
N LEU A 48 -4.42 -29.92 19.76
CA LEU A 48 -5.69 -30.54 19.38
C LEU A 48 -6.61 -30.69 20.61
N GLN A 49 -7.84 -31.16 20.37
CA GLN A 49 -8.75 -31.56 21.44
C GLN A 49 -9.08 -33.06 21.28
N PRO A 50 -8.54 -33.95 22.15
CA PRO A 50 -7.58 -33.67 23.24
C PRO A 50 -6.16 -33.32 22.75
N PRO A 51 -5.31 -32.70 23.59
CA PRO A 51 -3.94 -32.35 23.20
C PRO A 51 -3.08 -33.60 22.94
N VAL A 52 -2.15 -33.49 21.99
CA VAL A 52 -1.26 -34.60 21.61
C VAL A 52 -0.15 -34.74 22.65
N THR A 53 -0.31 -35.68 23.59
CA THR A 53 0.59 -35.86 24.75
C THR A 53 1.32 -37.21 24.76
N SER A 54 1.19 -38.02 23.71
CA SER A 54 1.86 -39.31 23.58
C SER A 54 2.43 -39.51 22.16
N VAL A 55 3.47 -40.34 22.06
CA VAL A 55 4.12 -40.67 20.78
C VAL A 55 3.14 -41.36 19.83
N ALA A 56 2.34 -42.30 20.33
CA ALA A 56 1.33 -43.00 19.54
C ALA A 56 0.33 -42.03 18.88
N ALA A 57 -0.21 -41.08 19.66
CA ALA A 57 -1.14 -40.08 19.13
C ALA A 57 -0.48 -39.16 18.08
N ALA A 58 0.79 -38.77 18.30
CA ALA A 58 1.52 -37.96 17.33
C ALA A 58 1.77 -38.69 16.00
N LEU A 59 2.07 -40.00 16.06
CA LEU A 59 2.29 -40.82 14.86
C LEU A 59 0.97 -41.11 14.11
N GLU A 60 -0.13 -41.34 14.83
CA GLU A 60 -1.45 -41.49 14.24
C GLU A 60 -1.86 -40.19 13.51
N TYR A 61 -1.69 -39.05 14.18
CA TYR A 61 -1.98 -37.75 13.56
C TYR A 61 -1.10 -37.49 12.32
N LYS A 62 0.19 -37.81 12.39
CA LYS A 62 1.09 -37.74 11.23
C LYS A 62 0.58 -38.57 10.05
N ALA A 63 0.13 -39.80 10.32
CA ALA A 63 -0.41 -40.67 9.28
C ALA A 63 -1.68 -40.08 8.63
N SER A 64 -2.56 -39.47 9.42
CA SER A 64 -3.73 -38.75 8.89
C SER A 64 -3.35 -37.57 7.99
N LEU A 65 -2.35 -36.77 8.39
CA LEU A 65 -1.86 -35.65 7.59
C LEU A 65 -1.24 -36.12 6.26
N GLN A 66 -0.40 -37.17 6.32
CA GLN A 66 0.24 -37.76 5.14
C GLN A 66 -0.76 -38.41 4.18
N ALA A 67 -1.89 -38.91 4.69
CA ALA A 67 -2.96 -39.44 3.84
C ALA A 67 -3.62 -38.35 2.97
N ILE A 68 -3.59 -37.08 3.44
CA ILE A 68 -4.15 -35.94 2.70
C ILE A 68 -3.12 -35.35 1.74
N GLU A 69 -1.90 -35.08 2.21
CA GLU A 69 -0.81 -34.54 1.38
C GLU A 69 0.51 -35.26 1.69
N PRO A 70 0.84 -36.33 0.94
CA PRO A 70 2.00 -37.17 1.24
C PRO A 70 3.34 -36.52 0.90
N ARG A 71 3.34 -35.39 0.17
CA ARG A 71 4.57 -34.74 -0.31
C ARG A 71 5.10 -33.68 0.66
N VAL A 72 4.45 -33.48 1.80
CA VAL A 72 4.91 -32.59 2.88
C VAL A 72 5.64 -33.40 3.95
N ASN A 73 6.75 -32.87 4.44
CA ASN A 73 7.47 -33.40 5.57
C ASN A 73 6.90 -32.83 6.88
N TYR A 74 6.16 -33.67 7.62
CA TYR A 74 5.55 -33.31 8.90
C TYR A 74 6.49 -33.63 10.08
N LEU A 75 6.94 -32.59 10.75
CA LEU A 75 7.66 -32.65 12.02
C LEU A 75 6.63 -32.57 13.15
N MET A 76 6.44 -33.67 13.87
CA MET A 76 5.42 -33.73 14.92
C MET A 76 5.98 -33.22 16.24
N SER A 77 5.08 -32.74 17.09
CA SER A 77 5.41 -32.28 18.43
C SER A 77 4.46 -32.88 19.47
N LEU A 78 4.88 -32.82 20.75
CA LEU A 78 4.04 -33.12 21.89
C LEU A 78 3.65 -31.85 22.64
N TYR A 79 2.46 -31.83 23.22
CA TYR A 79 2.00 -30.79 24.13
C TYR A 79 2.65 -31.02 25.50
N LEU A 80 3.32 -30.01 26.06
CA LEU A 80 3.91 -30.12 27.40
C LEU A 80 2.82 -30.33 28.46
N HIS A 81 2.82 -31.50 29.07
CA HIS A 81 1.78 -31.97 29.99
C HIS A 81 2.41 -32.89 31.05
N PRO A 82 1.82 -33.07 32.25
CA PRO A 82 2.39 -33.95 33.28
C PRO A 82 2.62 -35.41 32.84
N SER A 83 1.92 -35.89 31.81
CA SER A 83 2.13 -37.22 31.22
C SER A 83 3.36 -37.30 30.31
N VAL A 84 3.94 -36.17 29.90
CA VAL A 84 5.17 -36.12 29.09
C VAL A 84 6.37 -36.20 30.03
N THR A 85 6.64 -37.42 30.49
CA THR A 85 7.74 -37.74 31.40
C THR A 85 9.07 -37.88 30.64
N PRO A 86 10.22 -37.93 31.34
CA PRO A 86 11.52 -38.24 30.73
C PRO A 86 11.53 -39.50 29.85
N ASP A 87 10.81 -40.55 30.25
CA ASP A 87 10.69 -41.79 29.46
C ASP A 87 9.94 -41.56 28.15
N VAL A 88 8.88 -40.74 28.18
CA VAL A 88 8.14 -40.34 26.97
C VAL A 88 9.03 -39.50 26.06
N ILE A 89 9.89 -38.63 26.59
CA ILE A 89 10.87 -37.89 25.78
C ILE A 89 11.87 -38.83 25.09
N ALA A 90 12.39 -39.83 25.81
CA ALA A 90 13.28 -40.83 25.23
C ALA A 90 12.59 -41.69 24.16
N GLU A 91 11.32 -42.02 24.34
CA GLU A 91 10.48 -42.66 23.32
C GLU A 91 10.27 -41.75 22.10
N ALA A 92 9.90 -40.49 22.33
CA ALA A 92 9.65 -39.48 21.32
C ALA A 92 10.88 -39.27 20.42
N ALA A 93 12.08 -39.23 21.01
CA ALA A 93 13.33 -39.09 20.28
C ALA A 93 13.59 -40.28 19.34
N ARG A 94 13.34 -41.52 19.81
CA ARG A 94 13.46 -42.73 18.99
C ARG A 94 12.42 -42.78 17.87
N ALA A 95 11.23 -42.23 18.11
CA ALA A 95 10.15 -42.17 17.12
C ALA A 95 10.29 -41.00 16.12
N GLY A 96 11.28 -40.11 16.30
CA GLY A 96 11.50 -38.96 15.42
C GLY A 96 10.51 -37.80 15.64
N ILE A 97 9.97 -37.66 16.85
CA ILE A 97 9.23 -36.46 17.27
C ILE A 97 10.23 -35.32 17.42
N ALA A 98 9.95 -34.18 16.80
CA ALA A 98 10.92 -33.09 16.65
C ALA A 98 10.99 -32.15 17.85
N GLY A 99 9.89 -32.01 18.61
CA GLY A 99 9.82 -31.04 19.69
C GLY A 99 8.69 -31.27 20.69
N VAL A 100 8.70 -30.46 21.75
CA VAL A 100 7.61 -30.33 22.72
C VAL A 100 7.22 -28.85 22.79
N LYS A 101 5.94 -28.56 22.62
CA LYS A 101 5.38 -27.20 22.67
C LYS A 101 4.78 -26.92 24.04
N LEU A 102 5.26 -25.84 24.65
CA LEU A 102 4.71 -25.28 25.88
C LEU A 102 3.68 -24.21 25.56
N TYR A 103 2.50 -24.35 26.17
CA TYR A 103 1.47 -23.32 26.23
C TYR A 103 1.26 -22.88 27.68
N PRO A 104 1.37 -21.58 28.00
CA PRO A 104 0.93 -21.04 29.28
C PRO A 104 -0.58 -21.28 29.44
N GLN A 105 -1.01 -21.68 30.63
CA GLN A 105 -2.41 -22.04 30.87
C GLN A 105 -3.37 -20.88 30.55
N GLY A 106 -4.31 -21.12 29.64
CA GLY A 106 -5.41 -20.20 29.31
C GLY A 106 -5.04 -18.96 28.48
N VAL A 107 -3.81 -18.86 27.96
CA VAL A 107 -3.34 -17.67 27.21
C VAL A 107 -3.74 -17.68 25.74
N THR A 108 -3.92 -18.86 25.14
CA THR A 108 -4.25 -19.02 23.71
C THR A 108 -5.21 -20.19 23.44
N THR A 109 -5.58 -20.41 22.18
CA THR A 109 -6.53 -21.45 21.76
C THR A 109 -6.09 -22.86 22.24
N ASN A 110 -7.01 -23.58 22.89
CA ASN A 110 -6.82 -24.94 23.42
C ASN A 110 -5.69 -25.07 24.46
N SER A 111 -5.44 -24.00 25.23
CA SER A 111 -4.38 -23.97 26.26
C SER A 111 -4.91 -24.20 27.69
N GLU A 112 -6.14 -24.70 27.87
CA GLU A 112 -6.74 -24.94 29.19
C GLU A 112 -5.98 -26.01 29.98
N SER A 113 -5.35 -26.95 29.26
CA SER A 113 -4.44 -27.97 29.81
C SER A 113 -2.98 -27.49 29.87
N GLY A 114 -2.73 -26.20 29.65
CA GLY A 114 -1.40 -25.58 29.67
C GLY A 114 -0.78 -25.54 31.06
N VAL A 115 0.46 -25.08 31.10
CA VAL A 115 1.23 -25.10 32.35
C VAL A 115 0.94 -23.86 33.19
N ALA A 116 0.74 -24.06 34.50
CA ALA A 116 0.58 -23.02 35.50
C ALA A 116 1.79 -22.96 36.44
N GLY A 117 2.01 -21.80 37.07
CA GLY A 117 3.07 -21.59 38.06
C GLY A 117 4.48 -21.62 37.49
N ASP A 118 5.48 -21.90 38.34
CA ASP A 118 6.88 -22.02 37.90
C ASP A 118 7.13 -23.35 37.18
N PHE A 119 6.84 -23.35 35.88
CA PHE A 119 7.00 -24.53 35.03
C PHE A 119 8.46 -24.95 34.86
N VAL A 120 9.41 -24.02 34.99
CA VAL A 120 10.84 -24.30 34.82
C VAL A 120 11.30 -25.31 35.86
N GLU A 121 10.89 -25.12 37.12
CA GLU A 121 11.17 -26.08 38.19
C GLU A 121 10.33 -27.35 38.05
N THR A 122 9.02 -27.19 37.81
CA THR A 122 8.08 -28.33 37.74
C THR A 122 8.47 -29.36 36.69
N TYR A 123 8.94 -28.93 35.52
CA TYR A 123 9.30 -29.78 34.39
C TYR A 123 10.81 -29.94 34.22
N THR A 124 11.62 -29.59 35.22
CA THR A 124 13.08 -29.74 35.18
C THR A 124 13.53 -31.14 34.74
N PRO A 125 12.96 -32.26 35.24
CA PRO A 125 13.34 -33.59 34.76
C PRO A 125 13.03 -33.80 33.28
N THR A 126 11.89 -33.31 32.79
CA THR A 126 11.48 -33.41 31.39
C THR A 126 12.42 -32.57 30.50
N PHE A 127 12.78 -31.35 30.90
CA PHE A 127 13.71 -30.50 30.16
C PHE A 127 15.13 -31.07 30.12
N ALA A 128 15.60 -31.68 31.21
CA ALA A 128 16.88 -32.40 31.21
C ALA A 128 16.88 -33.58 30.23
N ALA A 129 15.78 -34.33 30.15
CA ALA A 129 15.63 -35.40 29.18
C ALA A 129 15.58 -34.87 27.74
N MET A 130 14.89 -33.75 27.50
CA MET A 130 14.86 -33.09 26.19
C MET A 130 16.26 -32.62 25.77
N GLU A 131 17.03 -32.05 26.69
CA GLU A 131 18.42 -31.65 26.45
C GLU A 131 19.30 -32.87 26.10
N GLN A 132 19.18 -33.96 26.86
CA GLN A 132 19.93 -35.19 26.66
C GLN A 132 19.61 -35.85 25.31
N HIS A 133 18.33 -35.87 24.92
CA HIS A 133 17.86 -36.50 23.70
C HIS A 133 17.76 -35.56 22.50
N ASP A 134 18.20 -34.30 22.67
CA ASP A 134 18.21 -33.27 21.63
C ASP A 134 16.81 -33.01 21.02
N ILE A 135 15.77 -33.01 21.85
CA ILE A 135 14.42 -32.60 21.46
C ILE A 135 14.25 -31.09 21.67
N VAL A 136 13.65 -30.41 20.68
CA VAL A 136 13.44 -28.95 20.72
C VAL A 136 12.32 -28.59 21.69
N LEU A 137 12.52 -27.55 22.50
CA LEU A 137 11.48 -26.92 23.31
C LEU A 137 10.95 -25.67 22.59
N ASN A 138 9.68 -25.71 22.21
CA ASN A 138 8.98 -24.59 21.58
C ASN A 138 8.16 -23.84 22.64
N LEU A 139 8.29 -22.52 22.74
CA LEU A 139 7.67 -21.72 23.79
C LEU A 139 6.66 -20.71 23.22
N HIS A 140 5.39 -20.81 23.62
CA HIS A 140 4.50 -19.65 23.57
C HIS A 140 4.88 -18.69 24.70
N GLY A 141 5.72 -17.71 24.39
CA GLY A 141 6.40 -16.90 25.39
C GLY A 141 5.60 -15.73 25.94
N GLU A 142 4.41 -15.97 26.51
CA GLU A 142 3.63 -14.95 27.25
C GLU A 142 3.38 -15.42 28.68
N VAL A 143 3.40 -14.51 29.66
CA VAL A 143 2.93 -14.83 31.01
C VAL A 143 1.40 -14.77 31.09
N PRO A 144 0.72 -15.69 31.81
CA PRO A 144 -0.73 -15.58 32.05
C PRO A 144 -1.05 -14.33 32.89
N GLY A 145 -2.03 -13.52 32.45
CA GLY A 145 -2.52 -12.38 33.23
C GLY A 145 -2.86 -11.15 32.38
N THR A 146 -3.14 -10.03 33.07
CA THR A 146 -3.36 -8.71 32.47
C THR A 146 -2.09 -7.86 32.58
N VAL A 147 -1.79 -7.08 31.54
CA VAL A 147 -0.65 -6.16 31.48
C VAL A 147 -0.67 -5.19 32.69
N PRO A 148 0.44 -5.05 33.46
CA PRO A 148 0.56 -4.10 34.58
C PRO A 148 0.61 -2.63 34.13
N GLN A 149 0.59 -1.69 35.09
CA GLN A 149 0.54 -0.22 34.91
C GLN A 149 1.67 0.43 34.09
N ASP A 150 2.75 -0.30 33.77
CA ASP A 150 3.97 0.25 33.15
C ASP A 150 4.09 -0.05 31.64
N ASP A 151 2.99 -0.37 30.95
CA ASP A 151 2.94 -0.67 29.50
C ASP A 151 3.81 -1.86 29.01
N ILE A 152 4.35 -2.68 29.92
CA ILE A 152 5.18 -3.86 29.58
C ILE A 152 4.30 -5.00 29.07
N SER A 153 4.61 -5.55 27.89
CA SER A 153 3.84 -6.65 27.31
C SER A 153 4.00 -7.99 28.07
N LEU A 154 3.00 -8.88 27.95
CA LEU A 154 3.08 -10.24 28.52
C LEU A 154 4.25 -11.05 27.96
N GLU A 155 4.69 -10.74 26.75
CA GLU A 155 5.86 -11.35 26.11
C GLU A 155 7.17 -10.86 26.77
N GLU A 156 7.30 -9.56 26.99
CA GLU A 156 8.45 -8.98 27.70
C GLU A 156 8.62 -9.53 29.11
N LEU A 157 7.50 -9.70 29.84
CA LEU A 157 7.50 -10.32 31.18
C LEU A 157 7.96 -11.78 31.16
N PHE A 158 7.87 -12.47 30.02
CA PHE A 158 8.33 -13.84 29.87
C PHE A 158 9.85 -13.94 29.62
N LEU A 159 10.50 -12.89 29.09
CA LEU A 159 11.92 -12.92 28.69
C LEU A 159 12.90 -13.31 29.80
N PRO A 160 12.72 -12.93 31.09
CA PRO A 160 13.55 -13.45 32.18
C PRO A 160 13.45 -14.97 32.34
N THR A 161 12.28 -15.56 32.04
CA THR A 161 12.07 -17.01 32.08
C THR A 161 12.82 -17.71 30.95
N LEU A 162 12.83 -17.13 29.74
CA LEU A 162 13.64 -17.63 28.62
C LEU A 162 15.13 -17.66 28.98
N LYS A 163 15.65 -16.57 29.55
CA LYS A 163 17.07 -16.49 29.98
C LYS A 163 17.40 -17.54 31.03
N ARG A 164 16.54 -17.68 32.05
CA ARG A 164 16.69 -18.71 33.10
C ARG A 164 16.68 -20.13 32.53
N LEU A 165 15.84 -20.43 31.54
CA LEU A 165 15.83 -21.73 30.86
C LEU A 165 17.15 -21.99 30.10
N ASN A 166 17.64 -21.00 29.35
CA ASN A 166 18.91 -21.10 28.62
C ASN A 166 20.09 -21.32 29.59
N GLU A 167 20.12 -20.60 30.70
CA GLU A 167 21.17 -20.72 31.72
C GLU A 167 21.14 -22.09 32.41
N LYS A 168 19.95 -22.61 32.72
CA LYS A 168 19.77 -23.90 33.41
C LYS A 168 20.03 -25.10 32.49
N PHE A 169 19.66 -25.00 31.21
CA PHE A 169 19.80 -26.05 30.20
C PHE A 169 20.53 -25.51 28.95
N PRO A 170 21.85 -25.28 29.05
CA PRO A 170 22.61 -24.57 28.02
C PRO A 170 22.74 -25.32 26.68
N LYS A 171 22.44 -26.63 26.65
CA LYS A 171 22.44 -27.44 25.42
C LYS A 171 21.03 -27.69 24.89
N LEU A 172 19.98 -27.39 25.66
CA LEU A 172 18.60 -27.52 25.21
C LEU A 172 18.37 -26.52 24.08
N ARG A 173 17.89 -27.03 22.94
CA ARG A 173 17.45 -26.19 21.82
C ARG A 173 16.06 -25.64 22.13
N ILE A 174 15.94 -24.32 22.12
CA ILE A 174 14.72 -23.60 22.50
C ILE A 174 14.33 -22.66 21.36
N VAL A 175 13.05 -22.63 21.02
CA VAL A 175 12.48 -21.62 20.11
C VAL A 175 11.52 -20.74 20.91
N LEU A 176 11.81 -19.43 20.94
CA LEU A 176 10.82 -18.42 21.36
C LEU A 176 9.90 -18.17 20.16
N GLU A 177 8.71 -18.73 20.22
CA GLU A 177 7.81 -18.73 19.06
C GLU A 177 7.26 -17.33 18.79
N HIS A 178 6.89 -17.08 17.52
CA HIS A 178 6.12 -15.93 17.03
C HIS A 178 6.43 -14.63 17.79
N CYS A 179 7.72 -14.26 17.81
CA CYS A 179 8.19 -13.07 18.52
C CYS A 179 7.39 -11.84 18.06
N SER A 180 6.86 -11.06 19.00
CA SER A 180 5.99 -9.91 18.69
C SER A 180 6.54 -8.57 19.17
N THR A 181 7.68 -8.57 19.88
CA THR A 181 8.34 -7.38 20.44
C THR A 181 9.79 -7.24 20.00
N ALA A 182 10.29 -6.00 19.93
CA ALA A 182 11.72 -5.73 19.75
C ALA A 182 12.57 -6.32 20.89
N ALA A 183 12.04 -6.30 22.12
CA ALA A 183 12.69 -6.89 23.29
C ALA A 183 12.89 -8.41 23.16
N ALA A 184 11.93 -9.13 22.56
CA ALA A 184 12.08 -10.56 22.29
C ALA A 184 13.18 -10.85 21.27
N VAL A 185 13.26 -10.05 20.20
CA VAL A 185 14.35 -10.13 19.20
C VAL A 185 15.70 -9.96 19.89
N ASP A 186 15.85 -8.95 20.73
CA ASP A 186 17.10 -8.69 21.47
C ASP A 186 17.41 -9.79 22.50
N ALA A 187 16.39 -10.35 23.16
CA ALA A 187 16.54 -11.45 24.09
C ALA A 187 17.07 -12.71 23.38
N VAL A 188 16.49 -13.10 22.24
CA VAL A 188 16.96 -14.25 21.43
C VAL A 188 18.41 -14.05 20.98
N ARG A 189 18.77 -12.85 20.53
CA ARG A 189 20.16 -12.51 20.17
C ARG A 189 21.12 -12.68 21.34
N SER A 190 20.72 -12.26 22.54
CA SER A 190 21.54 -12.32 23.76
C SER A 190 21.78 -13.73 24.32
N CYS A 191 20.91 -14.69 24.00
CA CYS A 191 21.05 -16.08 24.44
C CYS A 191 22.13 -16.85 23.64
N SER A 192 22.48 -18.07 24.06
CA SER A 192 23.39 -18.94 23.32
C SER A 192 22.82 -19.32 21.93
N SER A 193 23.63 -20.00 21.09
CA SER A 193 23.20 -20.48 19.77
C SER A 193 22.14 -21.58 19.81
N THR A 194 21.77 -22.09 21.00
CA THR A 194 20.68 -23.06 21.15
C THR A 194 19.31 -22.39 21.26
N VAL A 195 19.25 -21.06 21.39
CA VAL A 195 18.00 -20.30 21.35
C VAL A 195 17.83 -19.64 19.99
N ALA A 196 16.67 -19.85 19.40
CA ALA A 196 16.19 -19.19 18.19
C ALA A 196 14.83 -18.54 18.45
N GLY A 197 14.35 -17.74 17.49
CA GLY A 197 12.97 -17.27 17.48
C GLY A 197 12.39 -17.38 16.08
N ASP A 198 11.11 -17.76 15.99
CA ASP A 198 10.36 -17.62 14.75
C ASP A 198 9.56 -16.32 14.73
N VAL A 199 9.37 -15.79 13.52
CA VAL A 199 8.66 -14.54 13.26
C VAL A 199 7.49 -14.85 12.34
N SER A 200 6.28 -14.52 12.78
CA SER A 200 5.06 -14.60 11.99
C SER A 200 4.79 -13.29 11.24
N GLU A 201 3.94 -13.34 10.22
CA GLU A 201 3.53 -12.13 9.51
C GLU A 201 2.62 -11.26 10.41
N VAL A 202 2.92 -9.96 10.48
CA VAL A 202 2.14 -8.99 11.26
C VAL A 202 0.97 -8.46 10.40
N ASP A 203 -0.22 -9.00 10.59
CA ASP A 203 -1.48 -8.36 10.16
C ASP A 203 -2.07 -7.56 11.34
N PRO A 204 -1.91 -6.22 11.38
CA PRO A 204 -2.36 -5.39 12.50
C PRO A 204 -3.90 -5.35 12.67
N HIS A 205 -4.66 -5.89 11.71
CA HIS A 205 -6.11 -5.92 11.74
C HIS A 205 -6.69 -7.31 12.05
N ALA A 206 -5.85 -8.33 12.27
CA ALA A 206 -6.29 -9.69 12.54
C ALA A 206 -5.94 -10.16 13.97
N PHE A 207 -6.97 -10.47 14.77
CA PHE A 207 -6.80 -10.92 16.16
C PHE A 207 -6.07 -12.28 16.26
N CYS A 208 -4.83 -12.25 16.76
CA CYS A 208 -3.98 -13.39 17.10
C CYS A 208 -3.27 -13.21 18.46
N LYS A 209 -2.51 -14.24 18.88
CA LYS A 209 -1.74 -14.26 20.12
C LYS A 209 -0.32 -14.77 19.80
N PRO A 210 0.75 -14.05 20.19
CA PRO A 210 0.76 -12.75 20.87
C PRO A 210 0.13 -11.65 20.01
N ILE A 211 -0.50 -10.66 20.66
CA ILE A 211 -1.16 -9.55 19.93
C ILE A 211 -0.08 -8.74 19.20
N PRO A 212 -0.25 -8.35 17.92
CA PRO A 212 0.61 -7.37 17.28
C PRO A 212 0.81 -6.12 18.16
N LYS A 213 2.06 -5.67 18.32
CA LYS A 213 2.44 -4.62 19.27
C LYS A 213 2.57 -3.27 18.56
N THR A 214 3.65 -2.54 18.80
CA THR A 214 3.87 -1.20 18.25
C THR A 214 4.47 -1.25 16.84
N PRO A 215 4.42 -0.14 16.05
CA PRO A 215 5.17 -0.04 14.81
C PRO A 215 6.67 -0.31 14.98
N SER A 216 7.25 0.10 16.12
CA SER A 216 8.68 -0.14 16.41
C SER A 216 8.99 -1.63 16.58
N ASP A 217 8.08 -2.39 17.20
CA ASP A 217 8.20 -3.84 17.33
C ASP A 217 8.09 -4.53 15.97
N ARG A 218 7.09 -4.15 15.16
CA ARG A 218 6.94 -4.63 13.77
C ARG A 218 8.21 -4.38 12.97
N ASP A 219 8.77 -3.19 13.05
CA ASP A 219 9.98 -2.80 12.31
C ASP A 219 11.21 -3.59 12.77
N ALA A 220 11.33 -3.89 14.06
CA ALA A 220 12.38 -4.76 14.59
C ALA A 220 12.27 -6.19 14.05
N LEU A 221 11.05 -6.73 13.94
CA LEU A 221 10.79 -8.04 13.34
C LEU A 221 11.15 -8.06 11.85
N LEU A 222 10.71 -7.06 11.08
CA LEU A 222 11.04 -6.94 9.65
C LEU A 222 12.56 -6.85 9.42
N LYS A 223 13.27 -6.13 10.29
CA LYS A 223 14.74 -6.07 10.28
C LYS A 223 15.37 -7.43 10.62
N ALA A 224 14.79 -8.19 11.56
CA ALA A 224 15.28 -9.53 11.88
C ALA A 224 15.15 -10.48 10.67
N VAL A 225 14.02 -10.46 9.96
CA VAL A 225 13.76 -11.28 8.76
C VAL A 225 14.82 -11.10 7.67
N CYS A 226 15.26 -9.87 7.41
CA CYS A 226 16.25 -9.58 6.37
C CYS A 226 17.70 -9.47 6.87
N SER A 227 17.95 -9.70 8.16
CA SER A 227 19.29 -9.52 8.77
C SER A 227 20.33 -10.58 8.38
N GLY A 228 19.90 -11.75 7.89
CA GLY A 228 20.76 -12.91 7.69
C GLY A 228 21.19 -13.61 9.00
N ASP A 229 20.65 -13.21 10.15
CA ASP A 229 20.91 -13.85 11.44
C ASP A 229 20.24 -15.25 11.48
N PRO A 230 21.01 -16.35 11.57
CA PRO A 230 20.48 -17.70 11.49
C PRO A 230 19.63 -18.11 12.71
N LYS A 231 19.55 -17.27 13.75
CA LYS A 231 18.65 -17.46 14.89
C LYS A 231 17.20 -17.13 14.58
N PHE A 232 16.91 -16.44 13.48
CA PHE A 232 15.55 -16.09 13.09
C PHE A 232 15.15 -16.86 11.82
N PHE A 233 14.03 -17.58 11.88
CA PHE A 233 13.50 -18.34 10.75
C PHE A 233 11.98 -18.31 10.71
N PHE A 234 11.41 -18.77 9.59
CA PHE A 234 9.98 -18.68 9.35
C PHE A 234 9.15 -19.66 10.19
N GLY A 235 8.15 -19.12 10.86
CA GLY A 235 7.05 -19.85 11.49
C GLY A 235 5.77 -19.05 11.30
N SER A 236 4.81 -19.59 10.54
CA SER A 236 3.65 -18.80 10.11
C SER A 236 2.64 -18.54 11.24
N ASP A 237 2.61 -19.42 12.24
CA ASP A 237 1.50 -19.57 13.18
C ASP A 237 0.15 -19.59 12.44
N SER A 238 0.12 -20.25 11.27
CA SER A 238 -1.10 -20.36 10.49
C SER A 238 -2.14 -21.16 11.28
N ALA A 239 -3.12 -20.45 11.82
CA ALA A 239 -4.09 -20.90 12.81
C ALA A 239 -5.53 -20.79 12.27
N PRO A 240 -5.97 -21.75 11.43
CA PRO A 240 -7.29 -21.71 10.82
C PRO A 240 -8.40 -21.88 11.85
N HIS A 241 -9.48 -21.11 11.64
CA HIS A 241 -10.73 -21.17 12.39
C HIS A 241 -11.90 -21.08 11.40
N PRO A 242 -12.99 -21.84 11.61
CA PRO A 242 -14.21 -21.64 10.84
C PRO A 242 -14.64 -20.17 10.88
N LEU A 243 -15.05 -19.61 9.72
CA LEU A 243 -15.41 -18.21 9.59
C LEU A 243 -16.56 -17.83 10.53
N ILE A 244 -17.51 -18.73 10.73
CA ILE A 244 -18.62 -18.59 11.69
C ILE A 244 -18.08 -18.41 13.12
N ALA A 245 -17.04 -19.14 13.52
CA ALA A 245 -16.43 -19.01 14.84
C ALA A 245 -15.75 -17.64 15.02
N LYS A 246 -15.17 -17.08 13.95
CA LYS A 246 -14.57 -15.73 13.95
C LYS A 246 -15.60 -14.60 14.10
N GLN A 247 -16.88 -14.86 13.83
CA GLN A 247 -17.97 -13.90 14.01
C GLN A 247 -18.65 -14.01 15.39
N GLY A 248 -18.31 -15.03 16.18
CA GLY A 248 -18.86 -15.27 17.51
C GLY A 248 -18.26 -14.42 18.63
N LYS A 249 -18.80 -14.57 19.85
CA LYS A 249 -18.22 -14.00 21.08
C LYS A 249 -18.06 -15.12 22.12
N PRO A 250 -16.85 -15.41 22.62
CA PRO A 250 -15.56 -14.76 22.30
C PRO A 250 -15.06 -15.13 20.89
N VAL A 251 -14.27 -14.24 20.28
CA VAL A 251 -13.61 -14.47 19.00
C VAL A 251 -12.35 -15.32 19.24
N PRO A 252 -12.15 -16.44 18.52
CA PRO A 252 -10.93 -17.24 18.69
C PRO A 252 -9.69 -16.51 18.14
N ALA A 253 -8.55 -16.64 18.80
CA ALA A 253 -7.27 -16.06 18.36
C ALA A 253 -6.61 -16.94 17.29
N GLY A 254 -6.11 -16.34 16.22
CA GLY A 254 -5.32 -17.03 15.19
C GLY A 254 -5.64 -16.57 13.78
N VAL A 255 -4.64 -16.59 12.90
CA VAL A 255 -4.74 -16.06 11.54
C VAL A 255 -4.39 -17.16 10.55
N PHE A 256 -5.18 -17.33 9.50
CA PHE A 256 -4.90 -18.35 8.50
C PHE A 256 -4.11 -17.76 7.32
N THR A 257 -2.82 -18.10 7.25
CA THR A 257 -1.86 -17.59 6.27
C THR A 257 -1.32 -18.69 5.33
N GLN A 258 -1.51 -19.97 5.67
CA GLN A 258 -0.89 -21.10 4.96
C GLN A 258 -0.98 -21.06 3.43
N PRO A 259 -2.13 -20.70 2.79
CA PRO A 259 -2.24 -20.73 1.34
C PRO A 259 -1.28 -19.77 0.60
N TYR A 260 -0.76 -18.76 1.29
CA TYR A 260 0.10 -17.70 0.76
C TYR A 260 1.34 -17.44 1.62
N ALA A 261 1.75 -18.40 2.45
CA ALA A 261 2.80 -18.25 3.46
C ALA A 261 4.09 -17.58 2.93
N THR A 262 4.62 -18.08 1.81
CA THR A 262 5.83 -17.51 1.19
C THR A 262 5.57 -16.13 0.60
N GLN A 263 4.43 -15.96 -0.08
CA GLN A 263 4.06 -14.74 -0.78
C GLN A 263 3.86 -13.58 0.20
N LEU A 264 3.28 -13.85 1.36
CA LEU A 264 3.02 -12.88 2.40
C LEU A 264 4.32 -12.33 3.02
N VAL A 265 5.34 -13.17 3.22
CA VAL A 265 6.67 -12.70 3.66
C VAL A 265 7.31 -11.79 2.61
N LEU A 266 7.23 -12.16 1.32
CA LEU A 266 7.76 -11.33 0.24
C LEU A 266 7.01 -9.99 0.14
N LEU A 267 5.68 -10.00 0.30
CA LEU A 267 4.86 -8.80 0.34
C LEU A 267 5.25 -7.90 1.52
N ALA A 268 5.44 -8.47 2.71
CA ALA A 268 5.86 -7.71 3.90
C ALA A 268 7.24 -7.05 3.73
N LEU A 269 8.20 -7.74 3.11
CA LEU A 269 9.53 -7.18 2.81
C LEU A 269 9.47 -6.08 1.74
N GLU A 270 8.63 -6.23 0.73
CA GLU A 270 8.38 -5.20 -0.30
C GLU A 270 7.78 -3.95 0.33
N GLU A 271 6.70 -4.08 1.09
CA GLU A 271 6.05 -2.97 1.80
C GLU A 271 7.01 -2.28 2.79
N ALA A 272 7.84 -3.05 3.49
CA ALA A 272 8.82 -2.51 4.43
C ALA A 272 9.93 -1.71 3.72
N SER A 273 10.36 -2.17 2.56
CA SER A 273 11.37 -1.48 1.74
C SER A 273 10.82 -0.17 1.18
N GLU A 274 9.58 -0.18 0.69
CA GLU A 274 8.90 1.03 0.17
C GLU A 274 8.69 2.09 1.25
N LYS A 275 8.42 1.66 2.49
CA LYS A 275 8.29 2.54 3.66
C LYS A 275 9.63 2.99 4.23
N GLY A 276 10.77 2.55 3.68
CA GLY A 276 12.11 2.87 4.18
C GLY A 276 12.43 2.27 5.55
N ILE A 277 11.67 1.26 6.00
CA ILE A 277 11.87 0.57 7.28
C ILE A 277 13.11 -0.33 7.24
N ILE A 278 13.31 -0.98 6.09
CA ILE A 278 14.48 -1.80 5.77
C ILE A 278 15.13 -1.28 4.49
N ASP A 279 16.46 -1.40 4.39
CA ASP A 279 17.18 -0.98 3.19
C ASP A 279 17.03 -2.04 2.09
N GLU A 280 16.72 -1.62 0.86
CA GLU A 280 16.60 -2.52 -0.30
C GLU A 280 17.89 -3.35 -0.51
N LYS A 281 19.05 -2.90 -0.03
CA LYS A 281 20.30 -3.68 -0.10
C LYS A 281 20.32 -4.89 0.85
N ASP A 282 19.62 -4.82 1.98
CA ASP A 282 19.57 -5.87 3.00
C ASP A 282 18.60 -7.00 2.61
N VAL A 283 17.66 -6.69 1.70
CA VAL A 283 16.76 -7.68 1.07
C VAL A 283 17.51 -8.47 -0.01
N THR A 284 18.32 -9.44 0.38
CA THR A 284 19.05 -10.31 -0.55
C THR A 284 18.35 -11.66 -0.73
N GLN A 285 18.63 -12.36 -1.84
CA GLN A 285 18.01 -13.66 -2.08
C GLN A 285 18.52 -14.66 -1.05
N GLU A 286 19.80 -14.59 -0.70
CA GLU A 286 20.40 -15.39 0.36
C GLU A 286 19.69 -15.20 1.70
N ASN A 287 19.37 -13.97 2.11
CA ASN A 287 18.67 -13.72 3.36
C ASN A 287 17.23 -14.27 3.34
N ILE A 288 16.52 -14.11 2.20
CA ILE A 288 15.18 -14.66 2.00
C ILE A 288 15.20 -16.20 2.04
N GLU A 289 16.13 -16.83 1.32
CA GLU A 289 16.30 -18.30 1.30
C GLU A 289 16.69 -18.81 2.70
N GLY A 290 17.57 -18.08 3.38
CA GLY A 290 17.97 -18.31 4.77
C GLY A 290 16.76 -18.36 5.70
N PHE A 291 16.00 -17.28 5.76
CA PHE A 291 14.85 -17.13 6.64
C PHE A 291 13.72 -18.12 6.33
N LEU A 292 13.31 -18.24 5.06
CA LEU A 292 12.17 -19.07 4.65
C LEU A 292 12.47 -20.57 4.63
N SER A 293 13.73 -20.99 4.50
CA SER A 293 14.06 -22.41 4.29
C SER A 293 15.23 -22.88 5.14
N LEU A 294 16.41 -22.28 5.01
CA LEU A 294 17.65 -22.90 5.46
C LEU A 294 17.84 -22.84 6.98
N PHE A 295 17.56 -21.70 7.61
CA PHE A 295 17.85 -21.49 9.03
C PHE A 295 17.00 -22.38 9.93
N GLY A 296 15.70 -22.50 9.66
CA GLY A 296 14.82 -23.43 10.38
C GLY A 296 15.28 -24.88 10.21
N ARG A 297 15.64 -25.30 8.98
CA ARG A 297 16.14 -26.65 8.73
C ARG A 297 17.42 -26.95 9.49
N ARG A 298 18.38 -26.02 9.49
CA ARG A 298 19.62 -26.13 10.26
C ARG A 298 19.33 -26.23 11.75
N PHE A 299 18.47 -25.36 12.27
CA PHE A 299 18.11 -25.36 13.68
C PHE A 299 17.48 -26.69 14.08
N TYR A 300 16.60 -27.26 13.26
CA TYR A 300 15.96 -28.57 13.48
C TYR A 300 16.78 -29.79 13.01
N LYS A 301 18.01 -29.59 12.52
CA LYS A 301 18.91 -30.65 12.00
C LYS A 301 18.30 -31.49 10.86
N LEU A 302 17.53 -30.83 10.00
CA LEU A 302 16.94 -31.40 8.80
C LEU A 302 17.90 -31.29 7.61
N ALA A 303 17.73 -32.16 6.62
CA ALA A 303 18.45 -32.02 5.36
C ALA A 303 18.07 -30.71 4.66
N GLU A 304 19.06 -30.00 4.15
CA GLU A 304 18.82 -28.83 3.29
C GLU A 304 18.28 -29.27 1.92
N PRO A 305 17.45 -28.45 1.26
CA PRO A 305 16.95 -28.76 -0.06
C PRO A 305 18.10 -28.88 -1.07
N SER A 306 18.03 -29.90 -1.93
CA SER A 306 19.03 -30.07 -2.99
C SER A 306 19.03 -28.84 -3.94
N PRO A 307 20.21 -28.34 -4.35
CA PRO A 307 20.29 -27.28 -5.36
C PRO A 307 19.60 -27.62 -6.68
N THR A 308 19.55 -28.91 -7.02
CA THR A 308 18.88 -29.46 -8.22
C THR A 308 17.49 -30.05 -7.92
N GLY A 309 16.99 -29.85 -6.70
CA GLY A 309 15.69 -30.34 -6.25
C GLY A 309 14.52 -29.44 -6.68
N PRO A 310 13.31 -29.76 -6.21
CA PRO A 310 12.13 -28.92 -6.44
C PRO A 310 12.37 -27.50 -5.93
N ARG A 311 11.93 -26.50 -6.70
CA ARG A 311 11.99 -25.07 -6.36
C ARG A 311 10.59 -24.48 -6.33
N ILE A 312 10.39 -23.47 -5.49
CA ILE A 312 9.23 -22.58 -5.57
C ILE A 312 9.53 -21.56 -6.67
N VAL A 313 8.56 -21.31 -7.54
CA VAL A 313 8.63 -20.21 -8.52
C VAL A 313 7.54 -19.21 -8.17
N VAL A 314 7.94 -18.07 -7.61
CA VAL A 314 7.04 -16.95 -7.33
C VAL A 314 7.02 -16.05 -8.57
N LYS A 315 5.82 -15.74 -9.07
CA LYS A 315 5.61 -14.84 -10.21
C LYS A 315 4.71 -13.70 -9.80
N ARG A 316 5.04 -12.49 -10.25
CA ARG A 316 4.17 -11.33 -10.07
C ARG A 316 3.02 -11.39 -11.09
N THR A 317 1.84 -11.80 -10.64
CA THR A 317 0.66 -12.01 -11.49
C THR A 317 -0.50 -11.05 -11.20
N GLY A 318 -0.39 -10.22 -10.14
CA GLY A 318 -1.50 -9.36 -9.71
C GLY A 318 -2.69 -10.15 -9.13
N GLU A 319 -2.47 -11.38 -8.66
CA GLU A 319 -3.52 -12.19 -8.04
C GLU A 319 -3.94 -11.59 -6.70
N THR A 320 -5.25 -11.47 -6.49
CA THR A 320 -5.83 -11.02 -5.22
C THR A 320 -6.05 -12.20 -4.28
N ILE A 321 -5.66 -12.04 -3.01
CA ILE A 321 -5.91 -13.04 -1.97
C ILE A 321 -7.42 -13.18 -1.77
N PRO A 322 -8.02 -14.36 -1.99
CA PRO A 322 -9.44 -14.58 -1.77
C PRO A 322 -9.77 -14.44 -0.29
N ALA A 323 -11.00 -14.01 0.01
CA ALA A 323 -11.43 -13.79 1.39
C ALA A 323 -11.49 -15.06 2.25
N SER A 324 -11.68 -16.22 1.62
CA SER A 324 -11.84 -17.49 2.32
C SER A 324 -11.54 -18.69 1.42
N ILE A 325 -11.38 -19.86 2.05
CA ILE A 325 -11.46 -21.17 1.40
C ILE A 325 -12.67 -21.95 1.93
N ARG A 326 -13.26 -22.79 1.09
CA ARG A 326 -14.47 -23.56 1.40
C ARG A 326 -14.28 -25.05 1.14
N SER A 327 -14.92 -25.89 1.94
CA SER A 327 -15.06 -27.31 1.66
C SER A 327 -15.87 -27.54 0.38
N ALA A 328 -15.72 -28.71 -0.24
CA ALA A 328 -16.37 -29.04 -1.51
C ALA A 328 -17.91 -29.01 -1.43
N ASP A 329 -18.48 -29.31 -0.26
CA ASP A 329 -19.91 -29.24 0.04
C ASP A 329 -20.37 -27.84 0.51
N GLY A 330 -19.45 -26.88 0.65
CA GLY A 330 -19.70 -25.52 1.14
C GLY A 330 -20.07 -25.44 2.62
N ALA A 331 -20.04 -26.55 3.37
CA ALA A 331 -20.46 -26.60 4.77
C ALA A 331 -19.46 -25.95 5.72
N LEU A 332 -18.17 -25.93 5.35
CA LEU A 332 -17.09 -25.33 6.12
C LEU A 332 -16.43 -24.22 5.29
N GLU A 333 -16.25 -23.05 5.91
CA GLU A 333 -15.55 -21.91 5.34
C GLU A 333 -14.50 -21.41 6.34
N VAL A 334 -13.30 -21.11 5.89
CA VAL A 334 -12.19 -20.57 6.69
C VAL A 334 -11.69 -19.29 6.04
N GLY A 335 -11.71 -18.17 6.77
CA GLY A 335 -11.20 -16.89 6.27
C GLY A 335 -9.68 -16.88 6.13
N ILE A 336 -9.16 -16.16 5.14
CA ILE A 336 -7.71 -16.00 4.89
C ILE A 336 -7.29 -14.58 5.33
N SER A 337 -6.09 -14.44 5.93
CA SER A 337 -5.55 -13.12 6.28
C SER A 337 -5.29 -12.26 5.05
N ARG A 338 -5.29 -10.92 5.23
CA ARG A 338 -5.08 -9.97 4.14
C ARG A 338 -5.98 -10.27 2.92
N SER A 339 -7.22 -10.71 3.18
CA SER A 339 -8.25 -10.85 2.14
C SER A 339 -8.36 -9.57 1.32
N GLU A 340 -8.50 -9.69 0.01
CA GLU A 340 -8.54 -8.54 -0.93
C GLU A 340 -7.21 -7.80 -1.12
N ALA A 341 -6.15 -8.15 -0.38
CA ALA A 341 -4.81 -7.70 -0.72
C ALA A 341 -4.38 -8.34 -2.05
N THR A 342 -3.86 -7.53 -2.96
CA THR A 342 -3.28 -8.02 -4.20
C THR A 342 -1.84 -8.43 -3.90
N ILE A 343 -1.41 -9.63 -4.32
CA ILE A 343 -0.01 -10.13 -4.25
C ILE A 343 0.90 -9.34 -5.23
N SER A 344 0.47 -8.14 -5.61
CA SER A 344 1.20 -7.11 -6.29
C SER A 344 0.50 -5.79 -5.95
N ILE A 345 1.10 -5.05 -5.01
CA ILE A 345 0.99 -3.61 -4.74
C ILE A 345 -0.35 -3.12 -4.13
N MET A 346 -0.20 -2.36 -3.04
CA MET A 346 -1.15 -1.36 -2.50
C MET A 346 -1.39 -0.21 -3.51
N ALA A 347 -1.77 -0.53 -4.74
CA ALA A 347 -1.92 0.41 -5.84
C ALA A 347 -3.23 1.22 -5.77
N HIS A 348 -3.86 1.33 -4.59
CA HIS A 348 -5.12 2.04 -4.43
C HIS A 348 -5.04 3.22 -3.45
N MET A 349 -3.97 3.34 -2.66
CA MET A 349 -3.79 4.45 -1.71
C MET A 349 -2.53 5.29 -1.94
N THR A 350 -1.64 4.86 -2.83
CA THR A 350 -0.40 5.56 -3.15
C THR A 350 -0.41 6.01 -4.59
N ASN A 351 0.33 7.08 -4.87
CA ASN A 351 0.55 7.57 -6.22
C ASN A 351 2.03 7.42 -6.59
N PRO A 352 2.37 7.15 -7.86
CA PRO A 352 3.71 7.40 -8.36
C PRO A 352 4.04 8.89 -8.18
N LEU A 353 5.19 9.16 -7.57
CA LEU A 353 5.70 10.52 -7.36
C LEU A 353 6.67 10.92 -8.47
N ALA A 354 6.70 12.20 -8.78
CA ALA A 354 7.66 12.79 -9.70
C ALA A 354 9.08 12.66 -9.13
N THR A 355 9.98 12.15 -9.96
CA THR A 355 11.40 12.15 -9.65
C THR A 355 11.97 13.57 -9.73
N VAL A 356 13.07 13.81 -9.01
CA VAL A 356 13.81 15.08 -9.08
C VAL A 356 14.22 15.39 -10.54
N ASP A 357 14.60 14.36 -11.30
CA ASP A 357 14.96 14.51 -12.72
C ASP A 357 13.78 14.94 -13.59
N GLN A 358 12.57 14.41 -13.36
CA GLN A 358 11.36 14.83 -14.08
C GLN A 358 11.02 16.29 -13.79
N LEU A 359 11.07 16.69 -12.51
CA LEU A 359 10.85 18.08 -12.11
C LEU A 359 11.92 19.02 -12.69
N TYR A 360 13.18 18.59 -12.69
CA TYR A 360 14.28 19.36 -13.27
C TYR A 360 14.15 19.47 -14.79
N LYS A 361 13.83 18.37 -15.50
CA LYS A 361 13.60 18.36 -16.94
C LYS A 361 12.47 19.30 -17.33
N ARG A 362 11.39 19.34 -16.55
CA ARG A 362 10.29 20.30 -16.74
C ARG A 362 10.81 21.74 -16.79
N THR A 363 11.62 22.13 -15.82
CA THR A 363 12.16 23.50 -15.73
C THR A 363 13.28 23.79 -16.72
N SER A 364 14.11 22.79 -17.06
CA SER A 364 15.35 22.97 -17.83
C SER A 364 15.25 22.65 -19.32
N SER A 365 14.54 21.57 -19.68
CA SER A 365 14.49 21.03 -21.05
C SER A 365 13.37 21.67 -21.88
N PHE A 366 12.31 22.17 -21.24
CA PHE A 366 11.25 22.95 -21.89
C PHE A 366 11.52 24.47 -21.88
N GLY A 367 12.79 24.88 -21.79
CA GLY A 367 13.31 26.25 -21.59
C GLY A 367 13.02 27.28 -22.69
N ALA A 368 11.92 27.14 -23.44
CA ALA A 368 11.39 28.19 -24.32
C ALA A 368 10.60 29.26 -23.53
N LEU A 369 10.02 28.92 -22.38
CA LEU A 369 9.16 29.81 -21.59
C LEU A 369 9.77 30.18 -20.23
N PRO A 370 9.73 31.47 -19.84
CA PRO A 370 9.92 31.92 -18.45
C PRO A 370 9.04 31.16 -17.44
N SER A 371 9.55 30.94 -16.22
CA SER A 371 8.87 30.13 -15.20
C SER A 371 7.51 30.70 -14.78
N ASP A 372 7.38 32.03 -14.72
CA ASP A 372 6.12 32.69 -14.39
C ASP A 372 5.03 32.46 -15.46
N LEU A 373 5.41 32.37 -16.74
CA LEU A 373 4.48 32.00 -17.82
C LEU A 373 4.10 30.53 -17.76
N GLN A 374 5.04 29.64 -17.40
CA GLN A 374 4.71 28.23 -17.17
C GLN A 374 3.72 28.05 -16.01
N ASP A 375 3.91 28.80 -14.93
CA ASP A 375 3.03 28.81 -13.76
C ASP A 375 1.63 29.35 -14.12
N ALA A 376 1.57 30.42 -14.94
CA ALA A 376 0.32 30.96 -15.45
C ALA A 376 -0.45 29.95 -16.30
N ILE A 377 0.23 29.28 -17.25
CA ILE A 377 -0.36 28.23 -18.10
C ILE A 377 -0.90 27.10 -17.22
N PHE A 378 -0.08 26.58 -16.30
CA PHE A 378 -0.47 25.49 -15.42
C PHE A 378 -1.73 25.84 -14.63
N PHE A 379 -1.75 27.01 -13.97
CA PHE A 379 -2.89 27.46 -13.18
C PHE A 379 -4.15 27.65 -14.05
N SER A 380 -4.02 28.30 -15.20
CA SER A 380 -5.14 28.57 -16.10
C SER A 380 -5.74 27.29 -16.67
N THR A 381 -4.92 26.35 -17.11
CA THR A 381 -5.40 25.09 -17.67
C THR A 381 -6.01 24.20 -16.58
N GLN A 382 -5.40 24.09 -15.39
CA GLN A 382 -6.01 23.33 -14.29
C GLN A 382 -7.37 23.91 -13.88
N SER A 383 -7.50 25.24 -13.85
CA SER A 383 -8.78 25.91 -13.57
C SER A 383 -9.83 25.65 -14.65
N LEU A 384 -9.40 25.62 -15.92
CA LEU A 384 -10.24 25.23 -17.05
C LEU A 384 -10.73 23.78 -16.91
N THR A 385 -9.84 22.84 -16.56
CA THR A 385 -10.21 21.43 -16.31
C THR A 385 -11.27 21.33 -15.21
N GLN A 386 -11.09 22.08 -14.12
CA GLN A 386 -12.05 22.10 -13.00
C GLN A 386 -13.42 22.65 -13.42
N SER A 387 -13.43 23.74 -14.19
CA SER A 387 -14.67 24.35 -14.70
C SER A 387 -15.39 23.46 -15.73
N ALA A 388 -14.63 22.77 -16.58
CA ALA A 388 -15.18 21.80 -17.52
C ALA A 388 -15.85 20.62 -16.81
N GLY A 389 -15.21 20.08 -15.75
CA GLY A 389 -15.80 19.03 -14.93
C GLY A 389 -17.13 19.45 -14.30
N LEU A 390 -17.23 20.69 -13.83
CA LEU A 390 -18.48 21.23 -13.28
C LEU A 390 -19.59 21.32 -14.33
N LEU A 391 -19.31 21.87 -15.52
CA LEU A 391 -20.30 22.02 -16.58
C LEU A 391 -20.74 20.68 -17.18
N LEU A 392 -19.83 19.70 -17.23
CA LEU A 392 -20.14 18.32 -17.61
C LEU A 392 -20.85 17.52 -16.51
N ARG A 393 -21.04 18.11 -15.31
CA ARG A 393 -21.64 17.47 -14.14
C ARG A 393 -20.90 16.20 -13.69
N LEU A 394 -19.58 16.19 -13.84
CA LEU A 394 -18.74 15.09 -13.38
C LEU A 394 -18.53 15.18 -11.87
N PRO A 395 -18.39 14.04 -11.15
CA PRO A 395 -17.97 14.06 -9.76
C PRO A 395 -16.61 14.74 -9.60
N GLN A 396 -16.43 15.49 -8.51
CA GLN A 396 -15.15 16.16 -8.21
C GLN A 396 -13.96 15.19 -8.19
N SER A 397 -14.19 13.92 -7.80
CA SER A 397 -13.15 12.89 -7.85
C SER A 397 -12.64 12.64 -9.27
N VAL A 398 -13.53 12.55 -10.26
CA VAL A 398 -13.17 12.34 -11.68
C VAL A 398 -12.37 13.55 -12.19
N THR A 399 -12.86 14.76 -11.90
CA THR A 399 -12.19 16.00 -12.32
C THR A 399 -10.82 16.17 -11.66
N ALA A 400 -10.69 15.85 -10.38
CA ALA A 400 -9.41 15.88 -9.66
C ALA A 400 -8.42 14.84 -10.20
N GLN A 401 -8.87 13.63 -10.53
CA GLN A 401 -8.04 12.61 -11.16
C GLN A 401 -7.55 13.07 -12.54
N ALA A 402 -8.41 13.70 -13.34
CA ALA A 402 -8.03 14.29 -14.63
C ALA A 402 -6.96 15.38 -14.47
N SER A 403 -7.09 16.25 -13.48
CA SER A 403 -6.07 17.26 -13.14
C SER A 403 -4.70 16.65 -12.80
N VAL A 404 -4.67 15.52 -12.09
CA VAL A 404 -3.42 14.81 -11.76
C VAL A 404 -2.83 14.13 -12.98
N VAL A 405 -3.64 13.44 -13.79
CA VAL A 405 -3.21 12.81 -15.06
C VAL A 405 -2.61 13.86 -16.00
N LEU A 406 -3.26 15.01 -16.12
CA LEU A 406 -2.77 16.15 -16.91
C LEU A 406 -1.42 16.66 -16.39
N ALA A 407 -1.28 16.85 -15.07
CA ALA A 407 -0.03 17.30 -14.48
C ALA A 407 1.12 16.29 -14.68
N ARG A 408 0.83 14.97 -14.63
CA ARG A 408 1.83 13.92 -14.91
C ARG A 408 2.28 13.95 -16.36
N TYR A 409 1.35 14.15 -17.28
CA TYR A 409 1.66 14.26 -18.70
C TYR A 409 2.67 15.40 -18.98
N TRP A 410 2.51 16.55 -18.32
CA TRP A 410 3.43 17.70 -18.44
C TRP A 410 4.77 17.54 -17.72
N LEU A 411 5.03 16.43 -17.02
CA LEU A 411 6.39 16.11 -16.58
C LEU A 411 7.27 15.64 -17.74
N GLU A 412 6.67 14.94 -18.70
CA GLU A 412 7.38 14.29 -19.81
C GLU A 412 7.22 15.05 -21.13
N GLU A 413 6.13 15.78 -21.30
CA GLU A 413 5.81 16.52 -22.52
C GLU A 413 5.80 18.04 -22.28
N SER A 414 6.19 18.80 -23.30
CA SER A 414 6.21 20.26 -23.21
C SER A 414 4.79 20.80 -23.09
N LEU A 415 4.59 21.80 -22.21
CA LEU A 415 3.36 22.59 -22.13
C LEU A 415 2.93 23.17 -23.49
N LEU A 416 3.87 23.40 -24.40
CA LEU A 416 3.59 23.96 -25.73
C LEU A 416 3.39 22.93 -26.84
N ALA A 417 3.70 21.65 -26.61
CA ALA A 417 3.75 20.65 -27.68
C ALA A 417 2.37 20.36 -28.29
N HIS A 418 1.32 20.39 -27.47
CA HIS A 418 -0.01 19.90 -27.86
C HIS A 418 -1.18 20.71 -27.30
N GLU A 419 -0.93 21.68 -26.41
CA GLU A 419 -1.97 22.52 -25.82
C GLU A 419 -2.41 23.70 -26.71
N PHE A 420 -1.75 23.89 -27.85
CA PHE A 420 -1.82 25.15 -28.58
C PHE A 420 -1.77 24.97 -30.12
N SER A 421 -2.67 24.13 -30.65
CA SER A 421 -3.21 24.38 -32.00
C SER A 421 -4.08 25.64 -31.92
N ALA A 422 -4.12 26.47 -32.96
CA ALA A 422 -4.54 27.87 -32.96
C ALA A 422 -5.92 28.26 -32.32
N SER A 423 -6.70 27.31 -31.79
CA SER A 423 -8.03 27.54 -31.23
C SER A 423 -8.36 26.75 -29.91
N PHE A 424 -7.61 25.68 -29.58
CA PHE A 424 -7.87 24.58 -28.60
C PHE A 424 -6.90 24.25 -27.41
N PRO A 425 -7.22 24.32 -26.09
CA PRO A 425 -6.48 23.59 -25.04
C PRO A 425 -6.90 22.11 -25.01
N ASP A 426 -6.42 21.36 -26.00
CA ASP A 426 -6.93 20.02 -26.31
C ASP A 426 -6.48 18.94 -25.30
N VAL A 427 -5.37 19.15 -24.58
CA VAL A 427 -4.83 18.16 -23.62
C VAL A 427 -5.67 18.11 -22.35
N SER A 428 -6.19 19.24 -21.87
CA SER A 428 -7.15 19.29 -20.76
C SER A 428 -8.42 18.53 -21.09
N ALA A 429 -8.98 18.76 -22.30
CA ALA A 429 -10.17 18.06 -22.77
C ALA A 429 -9.93 16.55 -22.92
N ALA A 430 -8.80 16.15 -23.51
CA ALA A 430 -8.42 14.75 -23.67
C ALA A 430 -8.19 14.05 -22.32
N SER A 431 -7.54 14.71 -21.36
CA SER A 431 -7.31 14.16 -20.01
C SER A 431 -8.63 13.94 -19.26
N LEU A 432 -9.53 14.92 -19.32
CA LEU A 432 -10.85 14.83 -18.69
C LEU A 432 -11.71 13.76 -19.37
N PHE A 433 -11.70 13.69 -20.69
CA PHE A 433 -12.41 12.66 -21.46
C PHE A 433 -11.89 11.25 -21.14
N LEU A 434 -10.57 11.06 -21.13
CA LEU A 434 -9.93 9.78 -20.80
C LEU A 434 -10.34 9.30 -19.40
N VAL A 435 -10.19 10.14 -18.38
CA VAL A 435 -10.50 9.77 -17.00
C VAL A 435 -12.01 9.56 -16.80
N ALA A 436 -12.85 10.42 -17.39
CA ALA A 436 -14.30 10.24 -17.35
C ALA A 436 -14.72 8.90 -18.01
N LYS A 437 -14.14 8.56 -19.15
CA LYS A 437 -14.37 7.29 -19.87
C LYS A 437 -14.01 6.05 -19.05
N LEU A 438 -12.96 6.14 -18.24
CA LEU A 438 -12.54 5.07 -17.32
C LEU A 438 -13.35 5.02 -16.02
N SER A 439 -14.10 6.07 -15.72
CA SER A 439 -14.94 6.18 -14.52
C SER A 439 -16.35 5.61 -14.73
N SER A 440 -17.17 5.62 -13.68
CA SER A 440 -18.61 5.33 -13.76
C SER A 440 -19.45 6.44 -14.42
N ASN A 441 -18.83 7.55 -14.86
CA ASN A 441 -19.48 8.71 -15.46
C ASN A 441 -18.85 9.07 -16.82
N PRO A 442 -18.95 8.19 -17.84
CA PRO A 442 -18.43 8.49 -19.17
C PRO A 442 -19.17 9.66 -19.81
N CYS A 443 -18.44 10.57 -20.46
CA CYS A 443 -18.98 11.70 -21.20
C CYS A 443 -18.89 11.47 -22.71
N ARG A 444 -19.80 12.07 -23.48
CA ARG A 444 -19.74 12.00 -24.95
C ARG A 444 -18.72 13.02 -25.47
N PRO A 445 -17.96 12.70 -26.53
CA PRO A 445 -17.05 13.67 -27.18
C PRO A 445 -17.73 15.01 -27.51
N ARG A 446 -18.98 14.97 -27.97
CA ARG A 446 -19.79 16.15 -28.28
C ARG A 446 -20.06 17.03 -27.06
N ASP A 447 -20.32 16.43 -25.91
CA ASP A 447 -20.57 17.18 -24.67
C ASP A 447 -19.28 17.87 -24.20
N VAL A 448 -18.15 17.17 -24.27
CA VAL A 448 -16.82 17.74 -23.98
C VAL A 448 -16.52 18.91 -24.93
N CYS A 449 -16.75 18.72 -26.23
CA CYS A 449 -16.55 19.76 -27.25
C CYS A 449 -17.36 21.02 -26.93
N ASN A 450 -18.66 20.87 -26.69
CA ASN A 450 -19.55 22.00 -26.40
C ASN A 450 -19.13 22.76 -25.13
N VAL A 451 -18.75 22.03 -24.08
CA VAL A 451 -18.31 22.65 -22.82
C VAL A 451 -17.01 23.43 -22.99
N TYR A 452 -16.01 22.84 -23.65
CA TYR A 452 -14.74 23.54 -23.89
C TYR A 452 -14.92 24.74 -24.83
N THR A 453 -15.76 24.62 -25.85
CA THR A 453 -16.11 25.73 -26.74
C THR A 453 -16.74 26.89 -25.99
N TYR A 454 -17.71 26.59 -25.12
CA TYR A 454 -18.30 27.61 -24.27
C TYR A 454 -17.28 28.25 -23.33
N LEU A 455 -16.46 27.45 -22.63
CA LEU A 455 -15.49 27.94 -21.65
C LEU A 455 -14.39 28.84 -22.26
N LEU A 456 -14.08 28.65 -23.53
CA LEU A 456 -13.07 29.42 -24.27
C LEU A 456 -13.65 30.62 -25.01
N SER A 457 -14.97 30.68 -25.16
CA SER A 457 -15.64 31.82 -25.77
C SER A 457 -15.56 33.07 -24.87
N THR A 458 -15.73 34.24 -25.48
CA THR A 458 -15.84 35.51 -24.75
C THR A 458 -17.08 35.58 -23.84
N ALA A 459 -18.03 34.67 -24.01
CA ALA A 459 -19.23 34.53 -23.18
C ALA A 459 -18.96 33.81 -21.84
N SER A 460 -17.80 33.16 -21.69
CA SER A 460 -17.43 32.45 -20.47
C SER A 460 -17.09 33.41 -19.33
N PRO A 461 -17.67 33.25 -18.13
CA PRO A 461 -17.28 34.03 -16.95
C PRO A 461 -15.92 33.59 -16.39
N LEU A 462 -15.30 32.52 -16.92
CA LEU A 462 -14.02 32.02 -16.46
C LEU A 462 -12.93 33.08 -16.66
N PHE A 463 -12.33 33.51 -15.55
CA PHE A 463 -11.36 34.60 -15.46
C PHE A 463 -11.88 36.01 -15.79
N GLN A 464 -13.17 36.23 -16.08
CA GLN A 464 -13.70 37.56 -16.37
C GLN A 464 -14.25 38.27 -15.12
N THR A 465 -13.87 39.53 -14.92
CA THR A 465 -14.48 40.43 -13.91
C THR A 465 -15.74 41.09 -14.48
N GLN A 466 -16.89 40.43 -14.30
CA GLN A 466 -18.26 40.81 -14.73
C GLN A 466 -18.50 40.83 -16.27
N PRO A 467 -19.50 40.09 -16.79
CA PRO A 467 -19.86 40.15 -18.20
C PRO A 467 -20.56 41.48 -18.52
N SER A 468 -20.06 42.22 -19.50
CA SER A 468 -20.59 43.53 -19.92
C SER A 468 -21.93 43.45 -20.67
N SER A 469 -22.32 42.26 -21.13
CA SER A 469 -23.54 42.00 -21.93
C SER A 469 -23.97 40.54 -21.81
N PRO A 470 -25.24 40.18 -22.05
CA PRO A 470 -25.67 38.78 -22.10
C PRO A 470 -24.86 38.01 -23.16
N PRO A 471 -24.52 36.74 -22.88
CA PRO A 471 -23.69 35.94 -23.77
C PRO A 471 -24.40 35.70 -25.11
N ASP A 472 -23.72 36.03 -26.21
CA ASP A 472 -24.24 35.77 -27.56
C ASP A 472 -24.01 34.30 -27.93
N ALA A 473 -25.10 33.58 -28.20
CA ALA A 473 -25.08 32.16 -28.53
C ALA A 473 -24.33 31.85 -29.84
N SER A 474 -24.18 32.83 -30.72
CA SER A 474 -23.39 32.68 -31.95
C SER A 474 -21.90 32.45 -31.67
N THR A 475 -21.39 32.96 -30.53
CA THR A 475 -19.95 32.96 -30.19
C THR A 475 -19.41 31.61 -29.70
N TYR A 476 -20.30 30.66 -29.40
CA TYR A 476 -19.94 29.32 -28.95
C TYR A 476 -20.75 28.23 -29.66
N TYR A 477 -21.37 28.57 -30.80
CA TYR A 477 -21.93 27.58 -31.71
C TYR A 477 -20.82 26.91 -32.51
N LEU A 478 -20.91 25.59 -32.67
CA LEU A 478 -19.87 24.81 -33.34
C LEU A 478 -20.47 24.06 -34.53
N SER A 479 -19.83 24.17 -35.69
CA SER A 479 -20.25 23.46 -36.91
C SER A 479 -20.00 21.95 -36.79
N GLU A 480 -20.75 21.13 -37.53
CA GLU A 480 -20.53 19.66 -37.54
C GLU A 480 -19.10 19.31 -38.01
N THR A 481 -18.52 20.11 -38.92
CA THR A 481 -17.11 19.98 -39.33
C THR A 481 -16.15 20.24 -38.17
N GLY A 482 -16.38 21.33 -37.40
CA GLY A 482 -15.58 21.65 -36.23
C GLY A 482 -15.62 20.55 -35.17
N LEU A 483 -16.78 19.89 -35.01
CA LEU A 483 -16.96 18.82 -34.05
C LEU A 483 -16.15 17.58 -34.43
N ASP A 484 -16.16 17.19 -35.72
CA ASP A 484 -15.38 16.05 -36.22
C ASP A 484 -13.88 16.28 -36.05
N VAL A 485 -13.41 17.51 -36.34
CA VAL A 485 -11.99 17.90 -36.13
C VAL A 485 -11.62 17.80 -34.66
N PHE A 486 -12.44 18.38 -33.77
CA PHE A 486 -12.21 18.31 -32.32
C PHE A 486 -12.15 16.86 -31.83
N GLN A 487 -13.10 16.03 -32.25
CA GLN A 487 -13.16 14.62 -31.86
C GLN A 487 -11.91 13.84 -32.31
N LYS A 488 -11.41 14.09 -33.52
CA LYS A 488 -10.16 13.46 -34.00
C LYS A 488 -8.95 13.91 -33.19
N ARG A 489 -8.88 15.20 -32.81
CA ARG A 489 -7.78 15.75 -31.99
C ARG A 489 -7.75 15.13 -30.59
N ILE A 490 -8.88 15.12 -29.87
CA ILE A 490 -8.93 14.53 -28.52
C ILE A 490 -8.58 13.05 -28.51
N LEU A 491 -8.95 12.28 -29.55
CA LEU A 491 -8.61 10.85 -29.65
C LEU A 491 -7.11 10.62 -29.89
N ARG A 492 -6.48 11.45 -30.72
CA ARG A 492 -5.02 11.40 -30.92
C ARG A 492 -4.27 11.75 -29.64
N LEU A 493 -4.72 12.77 -28.92
CA LEU A 493 -4.11 13.17 -27.66
C LEU A 493 -4.35 12.18 -26.53
N GLU A 494 -5.53 11.57 -26.48
CA GLU A 494 -5.80 10.47 -25.56
C GLU A 494 -4.79 9.33 -25.75
N ALA A 495 -4.54 8.91 -26.99
CA ALA A 495 -3.54 7.89 -27.29
C ALA A 495 -2.13 8.34 -26.87
N ARG A 496 -1.79 9.62 -27.07
CA ARG A 496 -0.50 10.18 -26.64
C ARG A 496 -0.36 10.19 -25.12
N ILE A 497 -1.37 10.64 -24.38
CA ILE A 497 -1.38 10.64 -22.91
C ILE A 497 -1.18 9.22 -22.38
N LEU A 498 -1.92 8.24 -22.91
CA LEU A 498 -1.76 6.84 -22.52
C LEU A 498 -0.35 6.32 -22.80
N TYR A 499 0.21 6.63 -23.97
CA TYR A 499 1.57 6.23 -24.32
C TYR A 499 2.62 6.86 -23.39
N THR A 500 2.54 8.18 -23.18
CA THR A 500 3.48 8.93 -22.33
C THR A 500 3.44 8.47 -20.88
N LEU A 501 2.25 8.17 -20.36
CA LEU A 501 2.07 7.66 -18.99
C LEU A 501 2.27 6.14 -18.89
N ASN A 502 2.68 5.47 -19.96
CA ASN A 502 2.83 4.01 -20.01
C ASN A 502 1.57 3.27 -19.51
N PHE A 503 0.40 3.79 -19.87
CA PHE A 503 -0.94 3.36 -19.47
C PHE A 503 -1.24 3.46 -17.97
N ASP A 504 -0.40 4.11 -17.17
CA ASP A 504 -0.67 4.38 -15.76
C ASP A 504 -1.53 5.64 -15.58
N THR A 505 -2.85 5.42 -15.61
CA THR A 505 -3.85 6.46 -15.31
C THR A 505 -4.32 6.39 -13.85
N HIS A 506 -3.70 5.59 -12.99
CA HIS A 506 -4.16 5.41 -11.61
C HIS A 506 -3.88 6.67 -10.77
N VAL A 507 -4.91 7.14 -10.05
CA VAL A 507 -4.78 8.27 -9.13
C VAL A 507 -5.57 8.00 -7.84
N ALA A 508 -4.85 7.86 -6.73
CA ALA A 508 -5.37 7.89 -5.37
C ALA A 508 -5.56 9.34 -4.91
N LEU A 509 -6.78 9.68 -4.47
CA LEU A 509 -7.11 11.04 -4.00
C LEU A 509 -7.09 11.12 -2.47
N PRO A 510 -6.59 12.23 -1.88
CA PRO A 510 -6.49 12.41 -0.43
C PRO A 510 -7.84 12.68 0.25
N HIS A 511 -8.90 12.98 -0.51
CA HIS A 511 -10.19 13.43 0.03
C HIS A 511 -10.85 12.38 0.95
N GLY A 512 -10.77 11.10 0.60
CA GLY A 512 -11.29 10.01 1.44
C GLY A 512 -10.54 9.91 2.77
N LEU A 513 -9.20 9.90 2.70
CA LEU A 513 -8.33 9.90 3.88
C LEU A 513 -8.59 11.11 4.78
N ALA A 514 -8.74 12.30 4.19
CA ALA A 514 -9.03 13.52 4.94
C ALA A 514 -10.33 13.41 5.76
N VAL A 515 -11.38 12.77 5.22
CA VAL A 515 -12.60 12.50 5.97
C VAL A 515 -12.34 11.53 7.12
N THR A 516 -11.64 10.44 6.88
CA THR A 516 -11.26 9.46 7.92
C THR A 516 -10.42 10.09 9.03
N TYR A 517 -9.45 10.93 8.68
CA TYR A 517 -8.57 11.60 9.64
C TYR A 517 -9.33 12.66 10.46
N LEU A 518 -10.23 13.42 9.82
CA LEU A 518 -11.13 14.32 10.53
C LEU A 518 -12.03 13.55 11.51
N GLN A 519 -12.49 12.35 11.15
CA GLN A 519 -13.25 11.49 12.08
C GLN A 519 -12.39 11.02 13.25
N ALA A 520 -11.16 10.55 12.98
CA ALA A 520 -10.23 10.09 14.02
C ALA A 520 -9.81 11.20 15.00
N LEU A 521 -9.77 12.45 14.53
CA LEU A 521 -9.49 13.63 15.34
C LEU A 521 -10.75 14.24 16.01
N ASP A 522 -11.86 13.51 16.03
CA ASP A 522 -13.16 13.94 16.58
C ASP A 522 -13.73 15.24 15.95
N PHE A 523 -13.34 15.57 14.73
CA PHE A 523 -13.88 16.71 13.99
C PHE A 523 -15.20 16.40 13.26
N CYS A 524 -15.71 15.17 13.28
CA CYS A 524 -17.01 14.82 12.68
C CYS A 524 -18.10 14.63 13.74
N GLY A 525 -19.26 15.27 13.57
CA GLY A 525 -20.46 15.03 14.41
C GLY A 525 -21.29 16.24 14.83
N ASP A 526 -20.83 17.48 14.58
CA ASP A 526 -21.56 18.69 15.00
C ASP A 526 -21.64 19.75 13.87
N SER A 527 -22.72 20.53 13.87
CA SER A 527 -23.05 21.53 12.83
C SER A 527 -21.99 22.65 12.70
N SER A 528 -21.27 22.93 13.79
CA SER A 528 -20.12 23.84 13.86
C SER A 528 -18.89 23.32 13.11
N ARG A 529 -18.77 22.00 12.93
CA ARG A 529 -17.59 21.30 12.37
C ARG A 529 -17.69 21.02 10.86
N ALA A 530 -18.86 21.22 10.24
CA ALA A 530 -19.01 21.20 8.78
C ALA A 530 -18.21 22.31 8.07
N LYS A 531 -17.78 23.35 8.81
CA LYS A 531 -16.93 24.43 8.29
C LYS A 531 -15.50 23.96 8.04
N ILE A 532 -14.90 23.22 8.98
CA ILE A 532 -13.54 22.71 8.83
C ILE A 532 -13.46 21.69 7.71
N THR A 533 -14.41 20.74 7.62
CA THR A 533 -14.43 19.75 6.53
C THR A 533 -14.50 20.42 5.17
N ARG A 534 -15.38 21.41 4.98
CA ARG A 534 -15.47 22.18 3.72
C ARG A 534 -14.17 22.89 3.40
N ARG A 535 -13.50 23.45 4.41
CA ARG A 535 -12.22 24.14 4.22
C ARG A 535 -11.08 23.19 3.89
N VAL A 536 -11.03 22.00 4.49
CA VAL A 536 -10.07 20.95 4.14
C VAL A 536 -10.23 20.54 2.68
N ILE A 537 -11.47 20.27 2.24
CA ILE A 537 -11.75 19.95 0.83
C ILE A 537 -11.37 21.11 -0.09
N ALA A 538 -11.59 22.37 0.33
CA ALA A 538 -11.15 23.54 -0.42
C ALA A 538 -9.63 23.60 -0.57
N TYR A 539 -8.85 23.31 0.47
CA TYR A 539 -7.39 23.24 0.40
C TYR A 539 -6.92 22.14 -0.57
N LEU A 540 -7.52 20.95 -0.49
CA LEU A 540 -7.18 19.83 -1.39
C LEU A 540 -7.48 20.17 -2.86
N ASN A 541 -8.66 20.74 -3.15
CA ASN A 541 -9.02 21.13 -4.52
C ASN A 541 -8.14 22.27 -5.03
N THR A 542 -7.83 23.25 -4.17
CA THR A 542 -6.94 24.38 -4.50
C THR A 542 -5.52 23.90 -4.78
N ALA A 543 -5.04 22.87 -4.08
CA ALA A 543 -3.70 22.32 -4.27
C ALA A 543 -3.50 21.69 -5.68
N LEU A 544 -4.56 21.25 -6.35
CA LEU A 544 -4.50 20.78 -7.75
C LEU A 544 -4.12 21.90 -8.74
N LEU A 545 -4.39 23.16 -8.37
CA LEU A 545 -4.10 24.33 -9.19
C LEU A 545 -2.67 24.86 -8.99
N SER A 546 -1.94 24.32 -8.02
CA SER A 546 -0.61 24.82 -7.64
C SER A 546 0.48 24.35 -8.62
N PRO A 547 1.25 25.28 -9.23
CA PRO A 547 2.37 24.90 -10.12
C PRO A 547 3.52 24.16 -9.44
N GLN A 548 3.52 24.11 -8.10
CA GLN A 548 4.40 23.28 -7.28
C GLN A 548 4.03 21.78 -7.34
N MET A 549 2.94 21.42 -8.02
CA MET A 549 2.56 20.03 -8.30
C MET A 549 2.51 19.15 -7.04
N LEU A 550 1.85 19.65 -5.98
CA LEU A 550 1.82 18.98 -4.67
C LEU A 550 1.32 17.53 -4.75
N TYR A 551 0.36 17.26 -5.64
CA TYR A 551 -0.20 15.92 -5.91
C TYR A 551 0.77 14.94 -6.59
N LEU A 552 1.88 15.44 -7.13
CA LEU A 552 2.91 14.63 -7.79
C LEU A 552 4.16 14.52 -6.92
N THR A 553 4.32 15.36 -5.90
CA THR A 553 5.51 15.37 -5.04
C THR A 553 5.28 14.68 -3.70
N HIS A 554 4.03 14.54 -3.27
CA HIS A 554 3.67 14.01 -1.95
C HIS A 554 2.54 12.98 -2.05
N GLN A 555 2.53 12.04 -1.10
CA GLN A 555 1.50 10.99 -1.02
C GLN A 555 0.15 11.53 -0.51
N PRO A 556 -0.97 10.84 -0.80
CA PRO A 556 -2.31 11.28 -0.37
C PRO A 556 -2.47 11.51 1.14
N ASN A 557 -1.80 10.72 1.99
CA ASN A 557 -1.84 10.91 3.44
C ASN A 557 -1.26 12.28 3.84
N ALA A 558 -0.10 12.66 3.30
CA ALA A 558 0.56 13.93 3.59
C ALA A 558 -0.27 15.14 3.13
N LEU A 559 -0.90 15.05 1.95
CA LEU A 559 -1.82 16.07 1.44
C LEU A 559 -3.04 16.24 2.36
N ALA A 560 -3.64 15.13 2.80
CA ALA A 560 -4.79 15.16 3.70
C ALA A 560 -4.46 15.83 5.05
N VAL A 561 -3.35 15.42 5.67
CA VAL A 561 -2.88 15.97 6.95
C VAL A 561 -2.56 17.45 6.84
N SER A 562 -1.87 17.85 5.77
CA SER A 562 -1.50 19.25 5.54
C SER A 562 -2.71 20.16 5.29
N ALA A 563 -3.74 19.65 4.60
CA ALA A 563 -5.00 20.35 4.43
C ALA A 563 -5.77 20.51 5.75
N ILE A 564 -5.79 19.48 6.60
CA ILE A 564 -6.38 19.53 7.95
C ILE A 564 -5.65 20.54 8.82
N TYR A 565 -4.32 20.48 8.84
CA TYR A 565 -3.48 21.41 9.59
C TYR A 565 -3.70 22.86 9.16
N SER A 566 -3.76 23.11 7.85
CA SER A 566 -3.99 24.44 7.28
C SER A 566 -5.38 24.95 7.63
N ALA A 567 -6.42 24.12 7.44
CA ALA A 567 -7.80 24.48 7.75
C ALA A 567 -8.02 24.77 9.24
N ALA A 568 -7.38 24.00 10.13
CA ALA A 568 -7.50 24.22 11.57
C ALA A 568 -6.89 25.54 12.03
N ARG A 569 -5.83 26.01 11.34
CA ARG A 569 -5.11 27.26 11.64
C ARG A 569 -5.60 28.47 10.85
N ASP A 570 -6.67 28.34 10.08
CA ASP A 570 -7.27 29.49 9.42
C ASP A 570 -8.02 30.34 10.44
N GLY A 571 -7.84 31.67 10.37
CA GLY A 571 -8.40 32.61 11.36
C GLY A 571 -9.92 32.56 11.48
N GLU A 572 -10.62 32.11 10.44
CA GLU A 572 -12.09 31.96 10.43
C GLU A 572 -12.58 30.69 11.14
N ILE A 573 -11.72 29.69 11.35
CA ILE A 573 -12.06 28.39 11.93
C ILE A 573 -11.44 28.25 13.31
N SER A 574 -10.13 28.49 13.42
CA SER A 574 -9.33 28.39 14.65
C SER A 574 -9.71 27.17 15.51
N ALA A 575 -9.59 25.97 14.95
CA ALA A 575 -9.95 24.74 15.63
C ALA A 575 -8.90 24.37 16.70
N LYS A 576 -9.35 23.87 17.86
CA LYS A 576 -8.46 23.37 18.91
C LYS A 576 -7.85 22.04 18.47
N MET A 577 -6.59 22.08 18.04
CA MET A 577 -5.83 20.89 17.66
C MET A 577 -5.13 20.28 18.88
N PRO A 578 -4.78 18.98 18.84
CA PRO A 578 -3.89 18.38 19.84
C PRO A 578 -2.57 19.17 19.96
N GLU A 579 -2.06 19.29 21.18
CA GLU A 579 -0.79 19.98 21.47
C GLU A 579 0.44 19.14 21.09
N CYS A 580 0.26 17.83 20.89
CA CYS A 580 1.27 16.90 20.41
C CYS A 580 1.41 16.95 18.88
N PRO A 581 2.51 16.42 18.30
CA PRO A 581 2.70 16.33 16.85
C PRO A 581 1.80 15.25 16.24
N TRP A 582 0.48 15.48 16.29
CA TRP A 582 -0.55 14.53 15.87
C TRP A 582 -0.44 14.07 14.42
N TRP A 583 0.24 14.84 13.57
CA TRP A 583 0.50 14.49 12.17
C TRP A 583 1.41 13.27 12.03
N GLU A 584 2.26 12.98 13.02
CA GLU A 584 3.14 11.81 13.02
C GLU A 584 2.35 10.49 13.07
N VAL A 585 1.15 10.50 13.68
CA VAL A 585 0.25 9.33 13.72
C VAL A 585 -0.27 8.96 12.32
N PHE A 586 -0.23 9.90 11.38
CA PHE A 586 -0.68 9.73 9.99
C PHE A 586 0.49 9.59 9.01
N ASP A 587 1.67 9.21 9.52
CA ASP A 587 2.90 8.99 8.76
C ASP A 587 3.36 10.23 7.98
N VAL A 588 3.30 11.40 8.61
CA VAL A 588 3.77 12.67 8.03
C VAL A 588 4.80 13.27 8.97
N ASP A 589 5.97 13.64 8.45
CA ASP A 589 7.00 14.31 9.25
C ASP A 589 6.80 15.84 9.29
N ARG A 590 7.56 16.52 10.15
CA ARG A 590 7.43 17.97 10.34
C ARG A 590 7.90 18.79 9.13
N GLU A 591 8.91 18.32 8.42
CA GLU A 591 9.49 19.02 7.28
C GLU A 591 8.55 18.95 6.07
N GLU A 592 8.04 17.75 5.79
CA GLU A 592 7.04 17.44 4.77
C GLU A 592 5.75 18.25 5.02
N LEU A 593 5.24 18.23 6.25
CA LEU A 593 4.09 19.04 6.65
C LEU A 593 4.36 20.54 6.45
N GLY A 594 5.54 21.02 6.84
CA GLY A 594 5.93 22.42 6.69
C GLY A 594 5.93 22.85 5.23
N PHE A 595 6.53 22.05 4.35
CA PHE A 595 6.58 22.31 2.92
C PHE A 595 5.17 22.36 2.31
N LEU A 596 4.34 21.36 2.58
CA LEU A 596 2.99 21.28 2.04
C LEU A 596 2.09 22.42 2.52
N VAL A 597 2.18 22.81 3.80
CA VAL A 597 1.41 23.95 4.33
C VAL A 597 1.80 25.25 3.65
N VAL A 598 3.10 25.50 3.43
CA VAL A 598 3.58 26.66 2.69
C VAL A 598 3.10 26.59 1.24
N GLY A 599 3.23 25.44 0.59
CA GLY A 599 2.79 25.23 -0.79
C GLY A 599 1.30 25.52 -0.97
N MET A 600 0.43 24.95 -0.12
CA MET A 600 -1.02 25.18 -0.15
C MET A 600 -1.40 26.65 0.07
N ARG A 601 -0.70 27.36 0.98
CA ARG A 601 -1.00 28.77 1.30
C ARG A 601 -0.38 29.77 0.32
N SER A 602 0.65 29.38 -0.41
CA SER A 602 1.35 30.26 -1.35
C SER A 602 0.56 30.57 -2.63
N LEU A 603 -0.42 29.75 -3.00
CA LEU A 603 -1.14 29.89 -4.27
C LEU A 603 -1.87 31.23 -4.39
N GLU A 604 -2.49 31.71 -3.31
CA GLU A 604 -3.18 33.01 -3.33
C GLU A 604 -2.22 34.15 -3.68
N GLY A 605 -1.02 34.13 -3.09
CA GLY A 605 0.03 35.10 -3.39
C GLY A 605 0.54 35.01 -4.83
N LEU A 606 0.70 33.78 -5.33
CA LEU A 606 1.07 33.53 -6.73
C LEU A 606 0.00 34.08 -7.69
N VAL A 607 -1.27 33.75 -7.47
CA VAL A 607 -2.38 34.20 -8.32
C VAL A 607 -2.49 35.72 -8.32
N ARG A 608 -2.35 36.38 -7.17
CA ARG A 608 -2.32 37.85 -7.09
C ARG A 608 -1.18 38.43 -7.92
N LYS A 609 0.03 37.88 -7.80
CA LYS A 609 1.19 38.30 -8.58
C LYS A 609 0.97 38.10 -10.09
N LEU A 610 0.36 36.99 -10.50
CA LEU A 610 0.03 36.74 -11.91
C LEU A 610 -0.95 37.77 -12.47
N HIS A 611 -1.94 38.21 -11.69
CA HIS A 611 -2.86 39.29 -12.09
C HIS A 611 -2.18 40.66 -12.20
N GLU A 612 -1.15 40.92 -11.39
CA GLU A 612 -0.38 42.17 -11.40
C GLU A 612 0.62 42.21 -12.56
N ASP A 613 1.34 41.11 -12.78
CA ASP A 613 2.47 41.05 -13.72
C ASP A 613 2.03 40.77 -15.18
N PHE A 614 0.90 40.10 -15.40
CA PHE A 614 0.41 39.73 -16.72
C PHE A 614 -0.89 40.49 -17.00
N GLU A 615 -0.80 41.65 -17.68
CA GLU A 615 -1.94 42.53 -18.00
C GLU A 615 -3.10 41.82 -18.75
N GLY A 616 -2.81 40.68 -19.39
CA GLY A 616 -3.78 39.81 -20.07
C GLY A 616 -4.41 38.73 -19.18
N PHE A 617 -3.85 38.45 -17.99
CA PHE A 617 -4.45 37.55 -17.00
C PHE A 617 -5.75 38.21 -16.56
N ALA A 618 -6.88 37.55 -16.78
CA ALA A 618 -8.24 38.01 -16.44
C ALA A 618 -8.93 39.02 -17.38
N LYS A 619 -8.24 39.79 -18.23
CA LYS A 619 -8.93 40.73 -19.15
C LYS A 619 -9.45 40.11 -20.46
N GLY A 620 -8.89 38.97 -20.89
CA GLY A 620 -9.18 38.34 -22.19
C GLY A 620 -9.78 36.93 -22.15
N GLY A 621 -10.12 36.40 -20.97
CA GLY A 621 -10.54 35.00 -20.81
C GLY A 621 -9.37 34.04 -20.53
N VAL A 622 -9.49 32.79 -20.97
CA VAL A 622 -8.48 31.74 -20.80
C VAL A 622 -7.20 32.08 -21.59
N ILE A 623 -6.02 31.78 -21.03
CA ILE A 623 -4.74 32.02 -21.70
C ILE A 623 -4.67 31.22 -23.01
N THR A 624 -4.38 31.91 -24.11
CA THR A 624 -4.20 31.33 -25.45
C THR A 624 -2.74 31.39 -25.90
N LYS A 625 -2.37 30.59 -26.91
CA LYS A 625 -1.03 30.65 -27.53
C LYS A 625 -0.65 32.06 -27.96
N ASN A 626 -1.58 32.74 -28.65
CA ASN A 626 -1.38 34.10 -29.13
C ASN A 626 -1.13 35.07 -27.96
N SER A 627 -1.83 34.91 -26.83
CA SER A 627 -1.57 35.73 -25.64
C SER A 627 -0.17 35.52 -25.06
N ILE A 628 0.36 34.29 -25.10
CA ILE A 628 1.72 33.96 -24.66
C ILE A 628 2.75 34.51 -25.65
N GLU A 629 2.51 34.37 -26.96
CA GLU A 629 3.40 34.88 -28.01
C GLU A 629 3.49 36.41 -27.98
N VAL A 630 2.36 37.10 -27.81
CA VAL A 630 2.31 38.56 -27.65
C VAL A 630 3.08 39.00 -26.41
N GLU A 631 2.93 38.30 -25.29
CA GLU A 631 3.66 38.63 -24.06
C GLU A 631 5.16 38.34 -24.19
N MET A 632 5.55 37.21 -24.78
CA MET A 632 6.95 36.91 -25.05
C MET A 632 7.57 37.98 -25.95
N ALA A 633 6.84 38.43 -26.97
CA ALA A 633 7.26 39.53 -27.84
C ALA A 633 7.39 40.86 -27.06
N ARG A 634 6.43 41.18 -26.18
CA ARG A 634 6.49 42.34 -25.27
C ARG A 634 7.74 42.31 -24.39
N ARG A 635 8.16 41.12 -23.95
CA ARG A 635 9.35 40.87 -23.14
C ARG A 635 10.65 40.75 -23.95
N GLY A 636 10.59 40.87 -25.28
CA GLY A 636 11.75 40.75 -26.17
C GLY A 636 12.32 39.33 -26.30
N LEU A 637 11.53 38.30 -25.95
CA LEU A 637 11.90 36.89 -26.03
C LEU A 637 11.34 36.25 -27.31
N LYS A 638 12.10 35.37 -27.98
CA LYS A 638 11.64 34.61 -29.15
C LYS A 638 11.40 33.15 -28.77
N MET A 639 10.25 32.60 -29.17
CA MET A 639 10.00 31.15 -29.19
C MET A 639 11.02 30.50 -30.13
N LYS A 640 11.80 29.51 -29.65
CA LYS A 640 12.51 28.60 -30.54
C LYS A 640 11.50 27.59 -31.06
N ASN A 641 11.22 27.59 -32.36
CA ASN A 641 10.44 26.53 -33.00
C ASN A 641 11.17 25.20 -32.78
N GLY A 642 10.64 24.35 -31.90
CA GLY A 642 11.05 22.97 -31.79
C GLY A 642 10.67 22.26 -33.08
N THR A 643 11.66 21.77 -33.81
CA THR A 643 11.49 20.89 -34.96
C THR A 643 10.78 19.60 -34.53
N GLY A 644 9.49 19.50 -34.83
CA GLY A 644 8.72 18.26 -34.82
C GLY A 644 7.79 18.29 -36.04
N ASP A 645 8.00 17.38 -36.98
CA ASP A 645 7.38 17.25 -38.31
C ASP A 645 5.84 17.03 -38.33
N GLY A 646 5.09 17.52 -37.35
CA GLY A 646 3.63 17.31 -37.26
C GLY A 646 2.78 18.54 -36.98
N ALA A 647 3.37 19.69 -36.60
CA ALA A 647 2.60 20.89 -36.26
C ALA A 647 2.24 21.77 -37.48
N GLY A 648 3.04 21.70 -38.56
CA GLY A 648 2.84 22.51 -39.76
C GLY A 648 1.62 22.09 -40.59
N GLU A 649 1.33 20.79 -40.69
CA GLU A 649 0.17 20.30 -41.45
C GLU A 649 -1.18 20.71 -40.83
N VAL A 650 -1.25 20.81 -39.49
CA VAL A 650 -2.48 21.12 -38.77
C VAL A 650 -2.87 22.60 -38.91
N ASP A 651 -1.89 23.50 -38.96
CA ASP A 651 -2.10 24.95 -39.10
C ASP A 651 -2.47 25.34 -40.55
N GLU A 652 -1.92 24.64 -41.55
CA GLU A 652 -2.30 24.82 -42.97
C GLU A 652 -3.74 24.35 -43.26
N GLU A 653 -4.17 23.25 -42.62
CA GLU A 653 -5.54 22.73 -42.76
C GLU A 653 -6.56 23.68 -42.08
N GLU A 654 -6.22 24.26 -40.92
CA GLU A 654 -7.06 25.21 -40.17
C GLU A 654 -7.17 26.58 -40.90
N ALA A 655 -6.09 27.05 -41.52
CA ALA A 655 -6.08 28.24 -42.35
C ALA A 655 -6.87 28.07 -43.67
N MET A 656 -6.77 26.89 -44.31
CA MET A 656 -7.61 26.55 -45.47
C MET A 656 -9.10 26.49 -45.10
N MET A 657 -9.45 25.99 -43.92
CA MET A 657 -10.85 25.90 -43.48
C MET A 657 -11.46 27.26 -43.15
N ARG A 658 -10.74 28.18 -42.48
CA ARG A 658 -11.23 29.57 -42.34
C ARG A 658 -11.47 30.24 -43.68
N SER A 659 -10.60 29.98 -44.66
CA SER A 659 -10.81 30.45 -46.03
C SER A 659 -12.01 29.79 -46.73
N LEU A 660 -12.41 28.57 -46.35
CA LEU A 660 -13.56 27.87 -46.92
C LEU A 660 -14.87 28.29 -46.26
N ASP A 661 -14.88 28.48 -44.94
CA ASP A 661 -16.03 28.99 -44.19
C ASP A 661 -16.29 30.47 -44.54
N ASP A 662 -15.26 31.31 -44.64
CA ASP A 662 -15.38 32.70 -45.16
C ASP A 662 -15.92 32.72 -46.61
N ARG A 663 -15.66 31.68 -47.40
CA ARG A 663 -16.19 31.53 -48.76
C ARG A 663 -17.62 31.02 -48.77
N ALA A 664 -18.00 30.17 -47.82
CA ALA A 664 -19.37 29.69 -47.64
C ALA A 664 -20.28 30.83 -47.14
N GLU A 665 -19.85 31.62 -46.17
CA GLU A 665 -20.59 32.80 -45.69
C GLU A 665 -20.75 33.88 -46.78
N ARG A 666 -19.74 34.08 -47.64
CA ARG A 666 -19.84 34.99 -48.80
C ARG A 666 -20.73 34.45 -49.93
N MET A 667 -21.07 33.17 -49.92
CA MET A 667 -22.00 32.56 -50.87
C MET A 667 -23.45 32.57 -50.37
N GLU A 668 -23.69 32.89 -49.10
CA GLU A 668 -25.02 33.00 -48.49
C GLU A 668 -25.54 34.46 -48.36
N VAL A 669 -24.81 35.45 -48.91
CA VAL A 669 -25.23 36.87 -49.00
C VAL A 669 -25.71 37.24 -50.40
#